data_AF-A0AA42ZSG1-F1
#
_entry.id   AF-A0AA42ZSG1-F1
#
_cell.length_a   1.000
_cell.length_b   1.000
_cell.length_c   1.000
_cell.angle_alpha   90.00
_cell.angle_beta   90.00
_cell.angle_gamma   90.00
#
_symmetry.space_group_name_H-M   'P 1'
#
loop_
_entity.id
_entity.type
_entity.pdbx_description
1 polymer ?
#
loop_
_entity_poly.entity_id
_entity_poly.type
_entity_poly.pdbx_seq_one_letter_code
_entity_poly.pdbx_strand_id
1 'polypeptide(L)'
;MMRRTFRECRVAFLGLLAILMLFPLAGHGQVPQTISYQGSLTDSAGNPVSGSFDITFSLYDAATAGSLLWTETQTVTVTNGAFNAVFGTNTGGNPLDPTVFENQTYLGVAVAPDTEMTPRQALSAAGYGIRAKTVEVDTLNALSCTGGEVAKWNGTVWACAADADTADTTLSEAEVEAFVTDGAIDLSAGTTLGGAAIQTGSESDTLGGLGCAGGQVAKWTGAAWACAADIDTDTDTLYVAGAGLTLSGTTFAVDNSGITSAMIAPSAVTEGKLNFDTATQAELDSGLAGIGPHVTSVDGLLGGTISSGVSVTGTMSANDVAVSSTTLVANLNADQVDGLQAAEIIDAASDEVRMPISALPFTISAPGSYYLTGDLTLVATNTTGITVNADNVTIDLMGFSMIGPGGAGSGAGISMSGRTNVEVRNGTVRDFRNSGIVELSGAGQYHRLLDLRVVSNGATGIHLASVGNLIRDCTVSGNGNNGITAGVSATAIGNTASNNSQIGIFASSGTSLIGNTVYNNGSDGIRAGNGATVTRNSANGNGGVGIQTNANSATLSENSAYDNVGDGFDIGPGSAAVGNVARANGANGFTVGVGATVTSNTAYLNQNDGINLLGDSLVNGNTAFNNNQSLGGFANMSACATCTLVNNHAP
;
A
#
# COMPACT_ATOMS: atom_id res chain seq x y z
N MET A 1 -32.90 23.45 -52.77
CA MET A 1 -32.27 22.15 -52.49
C MET A 1 -30.98 22.33 -51.65
N MET A 2 -30.97 23.21 -50.64
CA MET A 2 -29.74 23.62 -49.93
C MET A 2 -30.02 24.02 -48.46
N ARG A 3 -30.86 23.24 -47.77
CA ARG A 3 -31.13 23.44 -46.32
C ARG A 3 -31.14 22.14 -45.50
N ARG A 4 -30.86 20.98 -46.11
CA ARG A 4 -30.79 19.68 -45.41
C ARG A 4 -29.37 19.25 -45.00
N THR A 5 -28.32 19.86 -45.54
CA THR A 5 -26.92 19.42 -45.34
C THR A 5 -26.19 19.97 -44.11
N PHE A 6 -26.76 20.94 -43.36
CA PHE A 6 -26.09 21.52 -42.19
C PHE A 6 -26.47 20.90 -40.84
N ARG A 7 -27.55 20.10 -40.77
CA ARG A 7 -28.00 19.47 -39.52
C ARG A 7 -27.30 18.13 -39.24
N GLU A 8 -26.93 17.40 -40.29
CA GLU A 8 -26.24 16.11 -40.16
C GLU A 8 -24.74 16.25 -39.80
N CYS A 9 -24.11 17.37 -40.19
CA CYS A 9 -22.71 17.64 -39.88
C CYS A 9 -22.45 17.99 -38.40
N ARG A 10 -23.46 18.51 -37.67
CA ARG A 10 -23.34 18.83 -36.24
C ARG A 10 -23.52 17.61 -35.33
N VAL A 11 -24.34 16.63 -35.74
CA VAL A 11 -24.54 15.38 -34.98
C VAL A 11 -23.36 14.43 -35.16
N ALA A 12 -22.74 14.41 -36.36
CA ALA A 12 -21.52 13.64 -36.61
C ALA A 12 -20.30 14.20 -35.84
N PHE A 13 -20.17 15.52 -35.69
CA PHE A 13 -19.04 16.14 -34.98
C PHE A 13 -19.14 16.04 -33.45
N LEU A 14 -20.36 16.08 -32.89
CA LEU A 14 -20.59 15.83 -31.46
C LEU A 14 -20.47 14.34 -31.09
N GLY A 15 -20.83 13.42 -31.99
CA GLY A 15 -20.61 11.98 -31.79
C GLY A 15 -19.14 11.58 -31.81
N LEU A 16 -18.33 12.19 -32.69
CA LEU A 16 -16.88 11.91 -32.78
C LEU A 16 -16.09 12.48 -31.57
N LEU A 17 -16.55 13.59 -30.99
CA LEU A 17 -15.94 14.19 -29.79
C LEU A 17 -16.32 13.46 -28.49
N ALA A 18 -17.52 12.85 -28.43
CA ALA A 18 -17.97 12.06 -27.28
C ALA A 18 -17.34 10.67 -27.22
N ILE A 19 -17.00 10.06 -28.37
CA ILE A 19 -16.28 8.78 -28.43
C ILE A 19 -14.80 8.92 -28.04
N LEU A 20 -14.21 10.11 -28.19
CA LEU A 20 -12.82 10.38 -27.77
C LEU A 20 -12.67 10.60 -26.25
N MET A 21 -13.76 10.75 -25.48
CA MET A 21 -13.73 10.92 -24.02
C MET A 21 -14.07 9.64 -23.23
N LEU A 22 -14.30 8.50 -23.90
CA LEU A 22 -14.73 7.24 -23.28
C LEU A 22 -13.65 6.15 -23.22
N PHE A 23 -12.40 6.48 -23.52
CA PHE A 23 -11.26 5.66 -23.19
C PHE A 23 -10.34 6.43 -22.25
N PRO A 24 -10.20 6.04 -20.96
CA PRO A 24 -9.02 6.42 -20.22
C PRO A 24 -7.84 5.82 -20.99
N LEU A 25 -7.11 6.65 -21.73
CA LEU A 25 -5.75 6.32 -22.07
C LEU A 25 -5.03 6.23 -20.73
N ALA A 26 -4.87 5.01 -20.23
CA ALA A 26 -3.79 4.68 -19.33
C ALA A 26 -2.51 5.02 -20.08
N GLY A 27 -2.12 6.29 -20.05
CA GLY A 27 -0.76 6.68 -20.28
C GLY A 27 0.04 6.08 -19.15
N HIS A 28 0.47 4.83 -19.33
CA HIS A 28 1.59 4.30 -18.57
C HIS A 28 2.72 5.28 -18.82
N GLY A 29 3.03 6.13 -17.83
CA GLY A 29 4.31 6.80 -17.79
C GLY A 29 5.35 5.70 -17.67
N GLN A 30 5.83 5.18 -18.81
CA GLN A 30 6.90 4.21 -18.82
C GLN A 30 8.11 4.92 -18.19
N VAL A 31 8.59 4.38 -17.07
CA VAL A 31 9.82 4.87 -16.46
C VAL A 31 10.91 4.78 -17.53
N PRO A 32 11.62 5.87 -17.85
CA PRO A 32 12.68 5.82 -18.85
C PRO A 32 13.70 4.71 -18.50
N GLN A 33 13.83 3.70 -19.36
CA GLN A 33 14.79 2.60 -19.22
C GLN A 33 16.16 2.99 -19.77
N THR A 34 16.63 4.17 -19.40
CA THR A 34 17.87 4.76 -19.90
C THR A 34 18.75 5.22 -18.76
N ILE A 35 20.06 5.24 -18.98
CA ILE A 35 21.05 5.66 -17.99
C ILE A 35 21.77 6.90 -18.50
N SER A 36 21.83 7.94 -17.66
CA SER A 36 22.62 9.14 -17.93
C SER A 36 24.04 8.98 -17.37
N TYR A 37 25.04 9.34 -18.17
CA TYR A 37 26.45 9.26 -17.82
C TYR A 37 27.18 10.54 -18.21
N GLN A 38 27.96 11.08 -17.29
CA GLN A 38 28.78 12.29 -17.50
C GLN A 38 30.24 11.96 -17.24
N GLY A 39 31.13 12.53 -18.05
CA GLY A 39 32.56 12.30 -17.94
C GLY A 39 33.38 13.47 -18.47
N SER A 40 34.69 13.41 -18.21
CA SER A 40 35.68 14.32 -18.78
C SER A 40 36.74 13.52 -19.53
N LEU A 41 37.03 13.91 -20.78
CA LEU A 41 38.11 13.34 -21.59
C LEU A 41 39.31 14.28 -21.60
N THR A 42 40.49 13.69 -21.44
CA THR A 42 41.77 14.38 -21.54
C THR A 42 42.70 13.64 -22.49
N ASP A 43 43.68 14.34 -23.07
CA ASP A 43 44.80 13.72 -23.78
C ASP A 43 45.79 13.07 -22.78
N SER A 44 46.85 12.45 -23.30
CA SER A 44 47.91 11.83 -22.50
C SER A 44 48.74 12.81 -21.67
N ALA A 45 48.63 14.12 -21.93
CA ALA A 45 49.24 15.19 -21.15
C ALA A 45 48.27 15.78 -20.10
N GLY A 46 47.03 15.26 -20.02
CA GLY A 46 46.00 15.72 -19.10
C GLY A 46 45.24 16.97 -19.57
N ASN A 47 45.42 17.42 -20.82
CA ASN A 47 44.68 18.56 -21.34
C ASN A 47 43.27 18.13 -21.79
N PRO A 48 42.22 18.90 -21.49
CA PRO A 48 40.86 18.60 -21.93
C PRO A 48 40.75 18.60 -23.46
N VAL A 49 40.13 17.57 -24.02
CA VAL A 49 39.91 17.47 -25.48
C VAL A 49 38.51 17.97 -25.87
N SER A 50 38.35 18.45 -27.11
CA SER A 50 37.05 18.85 -27.66
C SER A 50 36.88 18.27 -29.06
N GLY A 51 35.66 17.86 -29.41
CA GLY A 51 35.36 17.21 -30.68
C GLY A 51 34.22 16.21 -30.56
N SER A 52 33.92 15.50 -31.66
CA SER A 52 33.01 14.36 -31.64
C SER A 52 33.80 13.07 -31.57
N PHE A 53 33.43 12.18 -30.65
CA PHE A 53 34.11 10.92 -30.42
C PHE A 53 33.10 9.78 -30.41
N ASP A 54 33.47 8.63 -30.98
CA ASP A 54 32.70 7.40 -30.83
C ASP A 54 33.04 6.75 -29.49
N ILE A 55 32.05 6.75 -28.59
CA ILE A 55 32.16 6.21 -27.24
C ILE A 55 31.32 4.93 -27.17
N THR A 56 31.94 3.82 -26.77
CA THR A 56 31.27 2.55 -26.49
C THR A 56 31.07 2.39 -24.99
N PHE A 57 29.82 2.19 -24.59
CA PHE A 57 29.41 1.85 -23.23
C PHE A 57 29.11 0.36 -23.16
N SER A 58 29.71 -0.34 -22.21
CA SER A 58 29.54 -1.78 -22.03
C SER A 58 29.24 -2.10 -20.57
N LEU A 59 28.31 -3.03 -20.32
CA LEU A 59 27.94 -3.50 -18.99
C LEU A 59 28.46 -4.92 -18.77
N TYR A 60 29.02 -5.17 -17.59
CA TYR A 60 29.66 -6.43 -17.21
C TYR A 60 29.23 -6.89 -15.82
N ASP A 61 29.39 -8.19 -15.56
CA ASP A 61 29.15 -8.85 -14.27
C ASP A 61 30.33 -8.75 -13.28
N ALA A 62 31.50 -8.24 -13.70
CA ALA A 62 32.69 -8.10 -12.87
C ALA A 62 33.55 -6.85 -13.19
N ALA A 63 34.29 -6.37 -12.18
CA ALA A 63 35.16 -5.20 -12.26
C ALA A 63 36.40 -5.41 -13.16
N THR A 64 36.88 -6.64 -13.25
CA THR A 64 38.05 -7.06 -14.05
C THR A 64 37.79 -8.50 -14.52
N ALA A 65 38.01 -8.79 -15.81
CA ALA A 65 37.41 -9.95 -16.47
C ALA A 65 35.86 -9.93 -16.39
N GLY A 66 35.18 -11.05 -16.66
CA GLY A 66 33.71 -11.13 -16.65
C GLY A 66 33.05 -11.17 -18.03
N SER A 67 31.74 -11.43 -18.04
CA SER A 67 30.92 -11.57 -19.24
C SER A 67 30.33 -10.23 -19.66
N LEU A 68 30.29 -9.96 -20.97
CA LEU A 68 29.58 -8.81 -21.51
C LEU A 68 28.07 -9.05 -21.40
N LEU A 69 27.38 -8.22 -20.62
CA LEU A 69 25.93 -8.27 -20.44
C LEU A 69 25.20 -7.44 -21.49
N TRP A 70 25.73 -6.26 -21.81
CA TRP A 70 25.12 -5.34 -22.78
C TRP A 70 26.14 -4.33 -23.32
N THR A 71 25.94 -3.80 -24.53
CA THR A 71 26.82 -2.78 -25.12
C THR A 71 26.08 -1.85 -26.09
N GLU A 72 26.52 -0.59 -26.15
CA GLU A 72 26.04 0.43 -27.08
C GLU A 72 27.17 1.42 -27.45
N THR A 73 27.31 1.71 -28.75
CA THR A 73 28.24 2.73 -29.25
C THR A 73 27.47 3.95 -29.72
N GLN A 74 27.90 5.13 -29.29
CA GLN A 74 27.32 6.43 -29.66
C GLN A 74 28.40 7.43 -30.07
N THR A 75 28.12 8.27 -31.06
CA THR A 75 28.94 9.45 -31.34
C THR A 75 28.54 10.58 -30.39
N VAL A 76 29.43 10.96 -29.48
CA VAL A 76 29.19 11.95 -28.42
C VAL A 76 30.03 13.21 -28.66
N THR A 77 29.42 14.39 -28.52
CA THR A 77 30.13 15.67 -28.58
C THR A 77 30.72 16.02 -27.22
N VAL A 78 32.02 16.30 -27.21
CA VAL A 78 32.82 16.65 -26.03
C VAL A 78 33.26 18.11 -26.17
N THR A 79 33.04 18.90 -25.12
CA THR A 79 33.40 20.32 -25.09
C THR A 79 34.26 20.63 -23.87
N ASN A 80 35.48 21.09 -24.10
CA ASN A 80 36.46 21.38 -23.05
C ASN A 80 36.61 20.21 -22.06
N GLY A 81 36.73 19.00 -22.60
CA GLY A 81 36.83 17.74 -21.85
C GLY A 81 35.48 17.17 -21.42
N ALA A 82 34.48 17.98 -21.11
CA ALA A 82 33.21 17.50 -20.56
C ALA A 82 32.24 16.94 -21.62
N PHE A 83 31.52 15.87 -21.26
CA PHE A 83 30.40 15.34 -22.04
C PHE A 83 29.28 14.77 -21.15
N ASN A 84 28.09 14.64 -21.72
CA ASN A 84 26.93 13.93 -21.16
C ASN A 84 26.37 13.01 -22.24
N ALA A 85 26.12 11.76 -21.90
CA ALA A 85 25.55 10.74 -22.77
C ALA A 85 24.37 10.05 -22.06
N VAL A 86 23.38 9.61 -22.84
CA VAL A 86 22.27 8.79 -22.34
C VAL A 86 22.23 7.51 -23.16
N PHE A 87 22.45 6.37 -22.52
CA PHE A 87 22.50 5.05 -23.16
C PHE A 87 21.32 4.17 -22.71
N GLY A 88 21.02 3.14 -23.50
CA GLY A 88 19.78 2.36 -23.42
C GLY A 88 18.67 2.89 -24.33
N THR A 89 18.97 3.81 -25.24
CA THR A 89 17.96 4.47 -26.11
C THR A 89 17.66 3.70 -27.40
N ASN A 90 18.50 2.72 -27.75
CA ASN A 90 18.38 1.95 -28.98
C ASN A 90 17.35 0.82 -28.86
N THR A 91 16.09 1.13 -29.15
CA THR A 91 14.96 0.19 -29.09
C THR A 91 14.89 -0.80 -30.26
N GLY A 92 15.75 -0.67 -31.28
CA GLY A 92 15.63 -1.43 -32.54
C GLY A 92 16.60 -2.59 -32.74
N GLY A 93 17.65 -2.74 -31.90
CA GLY A 93 18.69 -3.76 -32.14
C GLY A 93 19.38 -4.37 -30.91
N ASN A 94 19.45 -3.66 -29.78
CA ASN A 94 19.98 -4.19 -28.52
C ASN A 94 19.37 -3.43 -27.32
N PRO A 95 18.07 -3.65 -27.01
CA PRO A 95 17.42 -2.94 -25.91
C PRO A 95 18.11 -3.26 -24.58
N LEU A 96 18.20 -2.27 -23.69
CA LEU A 96 18.73 -2.46 -22.35
C LEU A 96 17.69 -3.19 -21.49
N ASP A 97 17.93 -4.48 -21.26
CA ASP A 97 17.10 -5.29 -20.37
C ASP A 97 17.40 -4.96 -18.90
N PRO A 98 16.41 -4.57 -18.07
CA PRO A 98 16.63 -4.28 -16.66
C PRO A 98 17.23 -5.42 -15.83
N THR A 99 17.10 -6.68 -16.29
CA THR A 99 17.67 -7.86 -15.61
C THR A 99 19.19 -7.80 -15.46
N VAL A 100 19.90 -6.99 -16.28
CA VAL A 100 21.35 -6.78 -16.13
C VAL A 100 21.74 -6.13 -14.80
N PHE A 101 20.78 -5.56 -14.07
CA PHE A 101 20.96 -4.92 -12.76
C PHE A 101 20.49 -5.77 -11.57
N GLU A 102 20.12 -7.04 -11.80
CA GLU A 102 19.76 -7.98 -10.71
C GLU A 102 20.94 -8.25 -9.76
N ASN A 103 22.15 -8.20 -10.30
CA ASN A 103 23.41 -8.36 -9.57
C ASN A 103 24.29 -7.12 -9.75
N GLN A 104 25.42 -7.05 -9.06
CA GLN A 104 26.38 -5.94 -9.21
C GLN A 104 26.84 -5.82 -10.67
N THR A 105 26.58 -4.68 -11.30
CA THR A 105 26.96 -4.38 -12.68
C THR A 105 28.11 -3.39 -12.73
N TYR A 106 28.98 -3.50 -13.73
CA TYR A 106 30.12 -2.61 -13.97
C TYR A 106 30.04 -1.99 -15.36
N LEU A 107 30.25 -0.68 -15.45
CA LEU A 107 30.32 0.10 -16.67
C LEU A 107 31.76 0.20 -17.19
N GLY A 108 31.97 -0.32 -18.39
CA GLY A 108 33.15 -0.08 -19.22
C GLY A 108 32.90 1.05 -20.23
N VAL A 109 33.92 1.89 -20.42
CA VAL A 109 33.89 2.99 -21.39
C VAL A 109 35.12 2.90 -22.28
N ALA A 110 34.91 2.85 -23.58
CA ALA A 110 35.97 2.91 -24.59
C ALA A 110 35.74 4.11 -25.52
N VAL A 111 36.79 4.86 -25.82
CA VAL A 111 36.75 6.00 -26.75
C VAL A 111 37.64 5.65 -27.93
N ALA A 112 37.06 5.43 -29.11
CA ALA A 112 37.85 5.00 -30.27
C ALA A 112 38.92 6.04 -30.64
N PRO A 113 40.19 5.63 -30.93
CA PRO A 113 40.67 4.26 -31.12
C PRO A 113 41.28 3.59 -29.86
N ASP A 114 41.16 4.21 -28.69
CA ASP A 114 41.75 3.68 -27.46
C ASP A 114 41.03 2.43 -26.96
N THR A 115 41.76 1.60 -26.20
CA THR A 115 41.17 0.42 -25.53
C THR A 115 40.23 0.85 -24.41
N GLU A 116 39.32 -0.04 -24.00
CA GLU A 116 38.43 0.18 -22.85
C GLU A 116 39.21 0.63 -21.61
N MET A 117 38.72 1.67 -20.95
CA MET A 117 39.33 2.22 -19.74
C MET A 117 39.24 1.21 -18.58
N THR A 118 40.31 1.13 -17.79
CA THR A 118 40.38 0.26 -16.61
C THR A 118 40.76 1.06 -15.35
N PRO A 119 40.23 0.72 -14.16
CA PRO A 119 39.21 -0.30 -13.90
C PRO A 119 37.81 0.14 -14.38
N ARG A 120 36.90 -0.84 -14.60
CA ARG A 120 35.50 -0.56 -14.90
C ARG A 120 34.81 0.08 -13.69
N GLN A 121 33.86 0.97 -13.94
CA GLN A 121 33.17 1.67 -12.88
C GLN A 121 32.00 0.84 -12.36
N ALA A 122 31.96 0.52 -11.07
CA ALA A 122 30.80 -0.12 -10.45
C ALA A 122 29.58 0.80 -10.53
N LEU A 123 28.47 0.29 -11.07
CA LEU A 123 27.20 1.02 -11.04
C LEU A 123 26.59 0.93 -9.65
N SER A 124 26.14 2.07 -9.15
CA SER A 124 25.44 2.20 -7.88
C SER A 124 23.98 2.57 -8.11
N ALA A 125 23.10 2.12 -7.22
CA ALA A 125 21.69 2.45 -7.31
C ALA A 125 21.45 3.97 -7.16
N ALA A 126 20.59 4.54 -8.01
CA ALA A 126 20.07 5.89 -7.81
C ALA A 126 19.15 5.93 -6.58
N GLY A 127 18.97 7.10 -5.95
CA GLY A 127 18.18 7.23 -4.71
C GLY A 127 16.74 6.70 -4.78
N TYR A 128 16.10 6.76 -5.95
CA TYR A 128 14.79 6.12 -6.19
C TYR A 128 14.88 4.59 -6.33
N GLY A 129 15.98 4.05 -6.87
CA GLY A 129 16.23 2.61 -7.00
C GLY A 129 16.54 1.92 -5.67
N ILE A 130 17.13 2.64 -4.70
CA ILE A 130 17.39 2.10 -3.36
C ILE A 130 16.08 1.76 -2.63
N ARG A 131 15.03 2.59 -2.78
CA ARG A 131 13.72 2.34 -2.16
C ARG A 131 12.90 1.26 -2.87
N ALA A 132 13.14 1.01 -4.16
CA ALA A 132 12.40 0.03 -4.94
C ALA A 132 12.63 -1.42 -4.47
N LYS A 133 13.85 -1.75 -4.02
CA LYS A 133 14.18 -3.11 -3.50
C LYS A 133 13.34 -3.52 -2.29
N THR A 134 12.89 -2.56 -1.48
CA THR A 134 11.98 -2.82 -0.34
C THR A 134 10.52 -3.05 -0.75
N VAL A 135 10.13 -2.76 -2.00
CA VAL A 135 8.75 -2.91 -2.50
C VAL A 135 8.55 -4.24 -3.23
N GLU A 136 9.62 -4.98 -3.56
CA GLU A 136 9.54 -6.28 -4.23
C GLU A 136 9.29 -7.47 -3.29
N VAL A 137 8.91 -7.23 -2.02
CA VAL A 137 8.24 -8.28 -1.26
C VAL A 137 6.79 -8.30 -1.72
N ASP A 138 6.55 -8.88 -2.90
CA ASP A 138 5.22 -9.28 -3.30
C ASP A 138 4.76 -10.37 -2.33
N THR A 139 4.07 -9.94 -1.27
CA THR A 139 3.51 -10.83 -0.25
C THR A 139 2.48 -11.82 -0.81
N LEU A 140 2.03 -11.63 -2.06
CA LEU A 140 1.10 -12.51 -2.75
C LEU A 140 1.81 -13.48 -3.72
N ASN A 141 3.04 -13.22 -4.15
CA ASN A 141 3.76 -14.06 -5.12
C ASN A 141 4.04 -15.48 -4.60
N ALA A 142 4.18 -15.66 -3.28
CA ALA A 142 4.33 -16.97 -2.66
C ALA A 142 2.99 -17.70 -2.43
N LEU A 143 1.85 -17.05 -2.69
CA LEU A 143 0.53 -17.55 -2.33
C LEU A 143 -0.10 -18.33 -3.50
N SER A 144 0.00 -19.65 -3.47
CA SER A 144 -0.56 -20.56 -4.49
C SER A 144 -1.94 -21.07 -4.10
N CYS A 145 -2.98 -20.22 -4.25
CA CYS A 145 -4.35 -20.62 -3.92
C CYS A 145 -4.91 -21.60 -4.96
N THR A 146 -5.61 -22.63 -4.48
CA THR A 146 -6.24 -23.63 -5.34
C THR A 146 -7.60 -23.13 -5.86
N GLY A 147 -8.19 -23.81 -6.84
CA GLY A 147 -9.50 -23.43 -7.38
C GLY A 147 -10.58 -23.43 -6.28
N GLY A 148 -11.23 -22.29 -6.07
CA GLY A 148 -12.20 -22.09 -4.98
C GLY A 148 -11.62 -21.44 -3.72
N GLU A 149 -10.37 -20.98 -3.75
CA GLU A 149 -9.76 -20.20 -2.68
C GLU A 149 -9.37 -18.79 -3.16
N VAL A 150 -9.46 -17.81 -2.26
CA VAL A 150 -9.02 -16.43 -2.46
C VAL A 150 -7.99 -16.04 -1.40
N ALA A 151 -7.10 -15.12 -1.76
CA ALA A 151 -6.17 -14.52 -0.81
C ALA A 151 -6.95 -13.70 0.23
N LYS A 152 -6.91 -14.11 1.50
CA LYS A 152 -7.63 -13.47 2.59
C LYS A 152 -6.67 -13.08 3.71
N TRP A 153 -6.77 -11.84 4.17
CA TRP A 153 -6.04 -11.36 5.34
C TRP A 153 -6.67 -11.94 6.61
N ASN A 154 -5.89 -12.70 7.39
CA ASN A 154 -6.38 -13.33 8.62
C ASN A 154 -6.12 -12.49 9.89
N GLY A 155 -5.66 -11.25 9.74
CA GLY A 155 -5.24 -10.39 10.85
C GLY A 155 -3.74 -10.35 11.09
N THR A 156 -2.97 -11.28 10.51
CA THR A 156 -1.50 -11.36 10.68
C THR A 156 -0.72 -11.71 9.42
N VAL A 157 -1.27 -12.54 8.53
CA VAL A 157 -0.67 -12.91 7.23
C VAL A 157 -1.76 -13.03 6.16
N TRP A 158 -1.36 -12.85 4.90
CA TRP A 158 -2.19 -13.26 3.77
C TRP A 158 -2.10 -14.78 3.62
N ALA A 159 -3.25 -15.45 3.61
CA ALA A 159 -3.36 -16.89 3.42
C ALA A 159 -4.45 -17.20 2.40
N CYS A 160 -4.35 -18.35 1.72
CA CYS A 160 -5.48 -18.86 0.95
C CYS A 160 -6.59 -19.26 1.91
N ALA A 161 -7.79 -18.80 1.63
CA ALA A 161 -8.99 -19.19 2.35
C ALA A 161 -10.07 -19.52 1.33
N ALA A 162 -11.01 -20.39 1.71
CA ALA A 162 -12.17 -20.68 0.88
C ALA A 162 -12.84 -19.39 0.42
N ASP A 163 -13.12 -19.32 -0.87
CA ASP A 163 -13.94 -18.29 -1.45
C ASP A 163 -15.38 -18.48 -0.96
N ALA A 164 -15.71 -17.77 0.11
CA ALA A 164 -17.04 -17.76 0.69
C ALA A 164 -18.06 -17.10 -0.26
N ASP A 165 -17.62 -16.45 -1.35
CA ASP A 165 -18.44 -15.91 -2.43
C ASP A 165 -18.60 -16.91 -3.61
N THR A 166 -18.40 -18.21 -3.37
CA THR A 166 -18.77 -19.26 -4.34
C THR A 166 -20.28 -19.30 -4.66
N ALA A 167 -21.11 -18.54 -3.92
CA ALA A 167 -22.47 -18.21 -4.25
C ALA A 167 -22.64 -16.68 -4.37
N ASP A 168 -22.28 -16.15 -5.54
CA ASP A 168 -22.75 -14.88 -6.11
C ASP A 168 -24.16 -14.52 -5.60
N THR A 169 -24.28 -13.44 -4.82
CA THR A 169 -25.44 -12.54 -4.54
C THR A 169 -26.87 -13.10 -4.53
N THR A 170 -27.05 -14.42 -4.43
CA THR A 170 -28.32 -15.13 -4.52
C THR A 170 -28.60 -15.74 -3.16
N LEU A 171 -29.49 -15.07 -2.43
CA LEU A 171 -30.04 -15.63 -1.20
C LEU A 171 -30.73 -16.95 -1.54
N SER A 172 -30.49 -18.00 -0.75
CA SER A 172 -31.26 -19.24 -0.86
C SER A 172 -32.73 -18.97 -0.53
N GLU A 173 -33.64 -19.80 -1.01
CA GLU A 173 -35.08 -19.69 -0.71
C GLU A 173 -35.32 -19.58 0.80
N ALA A 174 -34.59 -20.34 1.61
CA ALA A 174 -34.70 -20.31 3.07
C ALA A 174 -34.19 -19.00 3.70
N GLU A 175 -33.22 -18.32 3.08
CA GLU A 175 -32.72 -17.01 3.52
C GLU A 175 -33.67 -15.90 3.08
N VAL A 176 -34.22 -15.96 1.86
CA VAL A 176 -35.27 -15.07 1.38
C VAL A 176 -36.49 -15.13 2.31
N GLU A 177 -36.88 -16.34 2.73
CA GLU A 177 -37.98 -16.60 3.66
C GLU A 177 -37.77 -15.98 5.04
N ALA A 178 -36.51 -15.83 5.47
CA ALA A 178 -36.19 -15.15 6.72
C ALA A 178 -36.29 -13.62 6.60
N PHE A 179 -36.19 -13.06 5.39
CA PHE A 179 -36.34 -11.63 5.12
C PHE A 179 -37.76 -11.23 4.74
N VAL A 180 -38.53 -12.14 4.14
CA VAL A 180 -39.93 -11.95 3.73
C VAL A 180 -40.68 -13.21 4.14
N THR A 181 -41.62 -13.09 5.08
CA THR A 181 -42.43 -14.23 5.54
C THR A 181 -43.42 -14.67 4.46
N ASP A 182 -43.56 -15.98 4.22
CA ASP A 182 -44.66 -16.66 3.49
C ASP A 182 -45.99 -16.66 4.29
N GLY A 183 -46.06 -15.81 5.33
CA GLY A 183 -47.27 -15.54 6.09
C GLY A 183 -48.20 -14.59 5.34
N ALA A 184 -49.50 -14.65 5.68
CA ALA A 184 -50.45 -13.65 5.23
C ALA A 184 -49.97 -12.25 5.65
N ILE A 185 -49.71 -11.38 4.67
CA ILE A 185 -49.39 -9.97 4.92
C ILE A 185 -50.72 -9.24 5.12
N ASP A 186 -50.97 -8.79 6.36
CA ASP A 186 -52.11 -7.93 6.65
C ASP A 186 -51.96 -6.59 5.92
N LEU A 187 -52.83 -6.35 4.94
CA LEU A 187 -52.92 -5.05 4.28
C LEU A 187 -53.58 -4.04 5.21
N SER A 188 -53.07 -2.80 5.23
CA SER A 188 -53.72 -1.72 5.98
C SER A 188 -55.17 -1.52 5.53
N ALA A 189 -56.08 -1.25 6.47
CA ALA A 189 -57.47 -0.97 6.15
C ALA A 189 -57.57 0.18 5.14
N GLY A 190 -58.14 -0.09 3.96
CA GLY A 190 -58.27 0.89 2.88
C GLY A 190 -57.19 0.84 1.81
N THR A 191 -56.30 -0.17 1.79
CA THR A 191 -55.35 -0.35 0.68
C THR A 191 -56.08 -0.50 -0.66
N THR A 192 -55.69 0.33 -1.64
CA THR A 192 -56.22 0.29 -3.02
C THR A 192 -55.08 0.07 -4.02
N LEU A 193 -55.34 -0.66 -5.10
CA LEU A 193 -54.46 -0.74 -6.27
C LEU A 193 -55.11 0.01 -7.43
N GLY A 194 -54.46 1.07 -7.93
CA GLY A 194 -55.04 1.93 -8.97
C GLY A 194 -56.33 2.66 -8.57
N GLY A 195 -56.55 2.86 -7.26
CA GLY A 195 -57.76 3.47 -6.71
C GLY A 195 -58.94 2.51 -6.51
N ALA A 196 -58.80 1.23 -6.88
CA ALA A 196 -59.79 0.19 -6.61
C ALA A 196 -59.43 -0.59 -5.33
N ALA A 197 -60.44 -0.90 -4.51
CA ALA A 197 -60.26 -1.73 -3.33
C ALA A 197 -59.87 -3.16 -3.71
N ILE A 198 -58.91 -3.74 -3.00
CA ILE A 198 -58.48 -5.13 -3.20
C ILE A 198 -59.46 -6.03 -2.43
N GLN A 199 -60.19 -6.89 -3.16
CA GLN A 199 -61.23 -7.76 -2.59
C GLN A 199 -60.62 -9.11 -2.18
N THR A 200 -60.54 -9.39 -0.88
CA THR A 200 -59.93 -10.61 -0.30
C THR A 200 -60.95 -11.63 0.22
N GLY A 201 -62.20 -11.58 -0.25
CA GLY A 201 -63.24 -12.53 0.14
C GLY A 201 -63.13 -13.86 -0.59
N SER A 202 -63.29 -14.97 0.14
CA SER A 202 -63.28 -16.34 -0.38
C SER A 202 -64.33 -16.58 -1.46
N GLU A 203 -63.91 -17.12 -2.60
CA GLU A 203 -64.81 -17.60 -3.64
C GLU A 203 -65.56 -18.85 -3.14
N SER A 204 -66.87 -18.91 -3.34
CA SER A 204 -67.71 -20.01 -2.84
C SER A 204 -67.46 -21.29 -3.66
N ASP A 205 -66.48 -22.09 -3.27
CA ASP A 205 -66.23 -23.42 -3.83
C ASP A 205 -67.41 -24.36 -3.55
N THR A 206 -68.08 -24.83 -4.60
CA THR A 206 -69.26 -25.69 -4.52
C THR A 206 -68.90 -27.18 -4.36
N LEU A 207 -67.62 -27.55 -4.47
CA LEU A 207 -67.17 -28.94 -4.36
C LEU A 207 -66.73 -29.32 -2.95
N GLY A 208 -66.21 -28.36 -2.17
CA GLY A 208 -65.65 -28.60 -0.83
C GLY A 208 -66.64 -29.16 0.21
N GLY A 209 -67.95 -29.05 -0.03
CA GLY A 209 -69.01 -29.59 0.85
C GLY A 209 -69.62 -30.93 0.41
N LEU A 210 -69.20 -31.50 -0.72
CA LEU A 210 -69.85 -32.67 -1.31
C LEU A 210 -69.26 -34.00 -0.79
N GLY A 211 -69.86 -34.57 0.26
CA GLY A 211 -69.42 -35.84 0.87
C GLY A 211 -70.06 -37.07 0.24
N CYS A 212 -69.40 -37.70 -0.73
CA CYS A 212 -69.88 -38.94 -1.35
C CYS A 212 -69.65 -40.18 -0.47
N ALA A 213 -70.60 -41.12 -0.51
CA ALA A 213 -70.47 -42.37 0.22
C ALA A 213 -69.46 -43.32 -0.45
N GLY A 214 -68.94 -44.30 0.30
CA GLY A 214 -68.02 -45.31 -0.24
C GLY A 214 -68.62 -46.04 -1.44
N GLY A 215 -67.87 -46.11 -2.54
CA GLY A 215 -68.33 -46.64 -3.83
C GLY A 215 -69.08 -45.61 -4.70
N GLN A 216 -69.02 -44.32 -4.36
CA GLN A 216 -69.52 -43.22 -5.20
C GLN A 216 -68.41 -42.19 -5.47
N VAL A 217 -68.44 -41.60 -6.67
CA VAL A 217 -67.59 -40.49 -7.13
C VAL A 217 -68.45 -39.25 -7.42
N ALA A 218 -67.86 -38.06 -7.26
CA ALA A 218 -68.51 -36.80 -7.63
C ALA A 218 -68.66 -36.71 -9.15
N LYS A 219 -69.89 -36.49 -9.61
CA LYS A 219 -70.26 -36.46 -11.03
C LYS A 219 -71.08 -35.22 -11.34
N TRP A 220 -70.70 -34.50 -12.38
CA TRP A 220 -71.43 -33.31 -12.84
C TRP A 220 -72.74 -33.73 -13.50
N THR A 221 -73.85 -33.18 -13.03
CA THR A 221 -75.21 -33.53 -13.51
C THR A 221 -75.69 -32.66 -14.68
N GLY A 222 -74.91 -31.64 -15.06
CA GLY A 222 -75.31 -30.61 -16.02
C GLY A 222 -75.74 -29.29 -15.38
N ALA A 223 -76.03 -29.26 -14.07
CA ALA A 223 -76.39 -28.05 -13.33
C ALA A 223 -75.70 -27.93 -11.96
N ALA A 224 -75.33 -29.06 -11.32
CA ALA A 224 -74.59 -29.10 -10.07
C ALA A 224 -73.75 -30.39 -9.96
N TRP A 225 -72.75 -30.39 -9.08
CA TRP A 225 -72.00 -31.60 -8.71
C TRP A 225 -72.81 -32.46 -7.72
N ALA A 226 -72.90 -33.77 -7.98
CA ALA A 226 -73.59 -34.73 -7.12
C ALA A 226 -72.89 -36.10 -7.12
N CYS A 227 -73.09 -36.91 -6.09
CA CYS A 227 -72.45 -38.23 -5.97
C CYS A 227 -73.14 -39.31 -6.81
N ALA A 228 -72.36 -40.14 -7.51
CA ALA A 228 -72.83 -41.24 -8.34
C ALA A 228 -71.90 -42.47 -8.21
N ALA A 229 -72.38 -43.70 -8.46
CA ALA A 229 -71.58 -44.92 -8.23
C ALA A 229 -70.26 -44.98 -9.03
N ASP A 230 -69.21 -45.49 -8.38
CA ASP A 230 -67.89 -45.77 -8.95
C ASP A 230 -67.89 -47.15 -9.61
N ILE A 231 -67.54 -47.21 -10.89
CA ILE A 231 -67.54 -48.44 -11.69
C ILE A 231 -66.19 -48.50 -12.42
N ASP A 232 -65.16 -49.02 -11.75
CA ASP A 232 -63.84 -49.29 -12.34
C ASP A 232 -63.58 -50.81 -12.43
N THR A 233 -62.91 -51.26 -13.50
CA THR A 233 -62.88 -52.66 -13.99
C THR A 233 -61.49 -53.27 -14.20
N ASP A 234 -60.39 -52.72 -13.68
CA ASP A 234 -59.10 -53.45 -13.68
C ASP A 234 -58.35 -53.39 -12.34
N THR A 235 -57.87 -54.55 -11.89
CA THR A 235 -56.80 -54.69 -10.89
C THR A 235 -56.09 -56.03 -11.16
N ASP A 236 -54.75 -55.96 -11.28
CA ASP A 236 -53.73 -57.05 -11.22
C ASP A 236 -53.11 -57.56 -12.55
N THR A 237 -51.78 -57.44 -12.66
CA THR A 237 -50.94 -58.15 -13.65
C THR A 237 -49.55 -58.47 -13.03
N LEU A 238 -49.15 -59.75 -13.00
CA LEU A 238 -47.97 -60.30 -12.30
C LEU A 238 -46.86 -60.80 -13.27
N TYR A 239 -45.55 -60.64 -12.97
CA TYR A 239 -44.39 -61.04 -13.83
C TYR A 239 -43.63 -62.33 -13.39
N VAL A 240 -42.84 -62.97 -14.28
CA VAL A 240 -42.02 -64.20 -14.04
C VAL A 240 -40.62 -64.12 -14.68
N ALA A 241 -39.59 -64.80 -14.14
CA ALA A 241 -38.20 -64.80 -14.64
C ALA A 241 -37.88 -65.78 -15.78
N GLY A 242 -36.94 -65.39 -16.67
CA GLY A 242 -36.37 -66.23 -17.74
C GLY A 242 -35.08 -66.96 -17.35
N ALA A 243 -34.60 -67.86 -18.22
CA ALA A 243 -33.45 -68.73 -17.96
C ALA A 243 -32.12 -67.96 -17.73
N GLY A 244 -31.34 -68.38 -16.74
CA GLY A 244 -30.09 -67.72 -16.32
C GLY A 244 -30.27 -66.62 -15.27
N LEU A 245 -31.52 -66.30 -14.92
CA LEU A 245 -31.90 -65.45 -13.80
C LEU A 245 -32.84 -66.18 -12.85
N THR A 246 -32.73 -65.87 -11.56
CA THR A 246 -33.67 -66.31 -10.53
C THR A 246 -34.43 -65.08 -10.00
N LEU A 247 -35.76 -65.17 -9.88
CA LEU A 247 -36.62 -64.15 -9.26
C LEU A 247 -37.12 -64.66 -7.91
N SER A 248 -36.85 -63.90 -6.86
CA SER A 248 -37.42 -64.11 -5.53
C SER A 248 -38.04 -62.80 -5.05
N GLY A 249 -39.34 -62.83 -4.76
CA GLY A 249 -40.10 -61.61 -4.50
C GLY A 249 -40.10 -60.67 -5.70
N THR A 250 -39.48 -59.50 -5.56
CA THR A 250 -39.37 -58.47 -6.62
C THR A 250 -37.94 -58.31 -7.18
N THR A 251 -37.01 -59.23 -6.87
CA THR A 251 -35.59 -59.08 -7.22
C THR A 251 -35.09 -60.20 -8.13
N PHE A 252 -34.41 -59.84 -9.23
CA PHE A 252 -33.74 -60.77 -10.15
C PHE A 252 -32.23 -60.85 -9.86
N ALA A 253 -31.64 -62.06 -9.88
CA ALA A 253 -30.20 -62.29 -9.74
C ALA A 253 -29.68 -63.37 -10.72
N VAL A 254 -28.38 -63.34 -11.06
CA VAL A 254 -27.72 -64.31 -11.96
C VAL A 254 -27.45 -65.63 -11.24
N ASP A 255 -27.78 -66.76 -11.88
CA ASP A 255 -27.57 -68.10 -11.33
C ASP A 255 -26.06 -68.49 -11.34
N ASN A 256 -25.50 -68.69 -10.15
CA ASN A 256 -24.07 -68.93 -9.93
C ASN A 256 -23.58 -70.30 -10.43
N SER A 257 -24.47 -71.15 -10.94
CA SER A 257 -24.11 -72.40 -11.64
C SER A 257 -23.89 -72.22 -13.16
N GLY A 258 -24.13 -71.01 -13.69
CA GLY A 258 -24.12 -70.71 -15.11
C GLY A 258 -22.77 -70.35 -15.76
N ILE A 259 -21.71 -70.07 -14.99
CA ILE A 259 -20.39 -69.72 -15.56
C ILE A 259 -19.55 -71.01 -15.74
N THR A 260 -19.46 -71.49 -16.99
CA THR A 260 -18.64 -72.66 -17.35
C THR A 260 -17.36 -72.24 -18.06
N SER A 261 -16.36 -73.12 -18.14
CA SER A 261 -15.07 -72.87 -18.81
C SER A 261 -15.20 -72.52 -20.31
N ALA A 262 -16.36 -72.74 -20.94
CA ALA A 262 -16.66 -72.27 -22.30
C ALA A 262 -16.97 -70.75 -22.38
N MET A 263 -17.27 -70.11 -21.25
CA MET A 263 -17.54 -68.68 -21.14
C MET A 263 -16.28 -67.84 -20.86
N ILE A 264 -15.10 -68.47 -20.80
CA ILE A 264 -13.79 -67.82 -20.69
C ILE A 264 -12.95 -68.23 -21.90
N ALA A 265 -12.68 -67.30 -22.81
CA ALA A 265 -11.90 -67.59 -24.02
C ALA A 265 -10.43 -67.96 -23.70
N PRO A 266 -9.75 -68.77 -24.54
CA PRO A 266 -8.32 -69.03 -24.39
C PRO A 266 -7.53 -67.71 -24.31
N SER A 267 -6.62 -67.60 -23.34
CA SER A 267 -5.84 -66.37 -23.04
C SER A 267 -6.65 -65.17 -22.52
N ALA A 268 -7.92 -65.33 -22.13
CA ALA A 268 -8.70 -64.25 -21.52
C ALA A 268 -8.18 -63.79 -20.14
N VAL A 269 -7.40 -64.65 -19.47
CA VAL A 269 -6.63 -64.33 -18.26
C VAL A 269 -5.17 -64.17 -18.68
N THR A 270 -4.71 -62.93 -18.77
CA THR A 270 -3.31 -62.57 -19.08
C THR A 270 -2.54 -62.29 -17.78
N GLU A 271 -1.22 -62.21 -17.87
CA GLU A 271 -0.34 -61.93 -16.73
C GLU A 271 -0.67 -60.62 -16.00
N GLY A 272 -1.27 -59.63 -16.70
CA GLY A 272 -1.79 -58.39 -16.10
C GLY A 272 -3.19 -58.48 -15.45
N LYS A 273 -3.88 -59.63 -15.56
CA LYS A 273 -5.14 -59.92 -14.82
C LYS A 273 -4.90 -60.84 -13.62
N LEU A 274 -3.65 -61.22 -13.40
CA LEU A 274 -3.16 -61.94 -12.23
C LEU A 274 -2.32 -60.94 -11.42
N ASN A 275 -2.83 -60.47 -10.28
CA ASN A 275 -2.06 -59.58 -9.41
C ASN A 275 -0.97 -60.39 -8.69
N PHE A 276 0.29 -60.28 -9.13
CA PHE A 276 1.43 -61.00 -8.54
C PHE A 276 2.00 -60.38 -7.26
N ASP A 277 1.31 -59.42 -6.64
CA ASP A 277 1.81 -58.68 -5.47
C ASP A 277 1.81 -59.48 -4.14
N THR A 278 1.64 -60.80 -4.19
CA THR A 278 1.77 -61.69 -3.02
C THR A 278 2.37 -63.06 -3.34
N ALA A 279 3.26 -63.17 -4.34
CA ALA A 279 4.02 -64.39 -4.57
C ALA A 279 5.26 -64.43 -3.67
N THR A 280 5.42 -65.49 -2.88
CA THR A 280 6.59 -65.66 -2.00
C THR A 280 7.79 -66.18 -2.80
N GLN A 281 9.03 -65.85 -2.40
CA GLN A 281 10.27 -66.24 -3.10
C GLN A 281 10.37 -67.75 -3.40
N ALA A 282 9.66 -68.61 -2.66
CA ALA A 282 9.59 -70.04 -2.90
C ALA A 282 8.81 -70.44 -4.18
N GLU A 283 7.90 -69.60 -4.68
CA GLU A 283 7.12 -69.87 -5.90
C GLU A 283 7.87 -69.46 -7.17
N LEU A 284 8.84 -68.53 -7.06
CA LEU A 284 9.72 -68.11 -8.16
C LEU A 284 10.91 -69.06 -8.39
N ASP A 285 11.40 -69.73 -7.35
CA ASP A 285 12.61 -70.56 -7.43
C ASP A 285 12.39 -71.96 -8.08
N SER A 286 11.14 -72.36 -8.33
CA SER A 286 10.81 -73.63 -9.01
C SER A 286 10.70 -73.50 -10.55
N GLY A 287 10.66 -72.27 -11.08
CA GLY A 287 10.48 -71.99 -12.52
C GLY A 287 11.75 -71.69 -13.30
N LEU A 288 12.89 -71.46 -12.63
CA LEU A 288 14.09 -70.87 -13.23
C LEU A 288 15.29 -71.84 -13.32
N ALA A 289 15.04 -73.11 -13.61
CA ALA A 289 16.10 -74.09 -13.91
C ALA A 289 16.45 -74.19 -15.41
N GLY A 290 15.89 -73.34 -16.27
CA GLY A 290 15.88 -73.54 -17.73
C GLY A 290 16.53 -72.46 -18.61
N ILE A 291 17.09 -71.38 -18.06
CA ILE A 291 17.61 -70.27 -18.88
C ILE A 291 18.95 -69.77 -18.34
N GLY A 292 20.01 -70.00 -19.12
CA GLY A 292 21.39 -69.59 -18.85
C GLY A 292 21.61 -68.07 -18.89
N PRO A 293 22.85 -67.62 -18.63
CA PRO A 293 23.13 -66.37 -17.92
C PRO A 293 23.12 -65.15 -18.83
N HIS A 294 22.17 -64.23 -18.61
CA HIS A 294 22.25 -62.84 -19.03
C HIS A 294 21.62 -61.93 -17.97
N VAL A 295 22.20 -61.89 -16.77
CA VAL A 295 22.06 -60.72 -15.89
C VAL A 295 23.41 -60.49 -15.20
N THR A 296 24.09 -59.45 -15.66
CA THR A 296 25.35 -58.94 -15.12
C THR A 296 25.06 -57.79 -14.17
N SER A 297 25.54 -57.94 -12.95
CA SER A 297 25.58 -56.98 -11.84
C SER A 297 24.35 -56.88 -10.94
N VAL A 298 24.64 -57.13 -9.68
CA VAL A 298 23.81 -57.07 -8.49
C VAL A 298 24.19 -55.77 -7.80
N ASP A 299 23.40 -54.71 -7.96
CA ASP A 299 23.59 -53.50 -7.16
C ASP A 299 22.92 -53.73 -5.81
N GLY A 300 23.71 -54.24 -4.87
CA GLY A 300 23.21 -54.75 -3.60
C GLY A 300 24.32 -55.23 -2.69
N LEU A 301 25.28 -54.37 -2.36
CA LEU A 301 26.12 -54.57 -1.19
C LEU A 301 26.49 -53.25 -0.52
N LEU A 302 25.55 -52.73 0.27
CA LEU A 302 25.87 -51.82 1.37
C LEU A 302 26.73 -52.59 2.39
N GLY A 303 28.00 -52.19 2.56
CA GLY A 303 28.78 -52.49 3.77
C GLY A 303 29.93 -53.50 3.70
N GLY A 304 30.67 -53.61 2.58
CA GLY A 304 31.85 -54.50 2.47
C GLY A 304 33.19 -53.78 2.29
N THR A 305 34.21 -54.19 3.05
CA THR A 305 35.59 -53.66 2.99
C THR A 305 36.31 -54.10 1.71
N ILE A 306 36.88 -53.17 0.94
CA ILE A 306 37.78 -53.47 -0.19
C ILE A 306 39.18 -53.76 0.36
N SER A 307 39.64 -55.01 0.26
CA SER A 307 41.03 -55.39 0.54
C SER A 307 41.95 -55.05 -0.65
N SER A 308 43.22 -54.72 -0.34
CA SER A 308 44.24 -54.18 -1.25
C SER A 308 44.31 -54.83 -2.64
N GLY A 309 44.35 -54.01 -3.70
CA GLY A 309 44.70 -54.43 -5.07
C GLY A 309 43.74 -53.99 -6.19
N VAL A 310 42.71 -53.19 -5.92
CA VAL A 310 41.76 -52.72 -6.94
C VAL A 310 42.04 -51.27 -7.32
N SER A 311 42.33 -51.01 -8.60
CA SER A 311 42.45 -49.68 -9.18
C SER A 311 41.09 -49.22 -9.71
N VAL A 312 40.53 -48.15 -9.14
CA VAL A 312 39.33 -47.48 -9.65
C VAL A 312 39.75 -46.48 -10.72
N THR A 313 39.32 -46.68 -11.97
CA THR A 313 39.49 -45.70 -13.05
C THR A 313 38.13 -45.08 -13.36
N GLY A 314 37.75 -44.06 -12.58
CA GLY A 314 36.52 -43.29 -12.73
C GLY A 314 36.41 -42.17 -11.68
N THR A 315 35.72 -41.08 -12.01
CA THR A 315 35.47 -39.92 -11.14
C THR A 315 34.56 -40.30 -9.97
N MET A 316 35.03 -40.12 -8.74
CA MET A 316 34.22 -40.25 -7.52
C MET A 316 33.49 -38.92 -7.24
N SER A 317 32.19 -38.98 -6.91
CA SER A 317 31.39 -37.84 -6.46
C SER A 317 31.67 -37.53 -4.99
N ALA A 318 31.58 -36.25 -4.59
CA ALA A 318 32.00 -35.74 -3.28
C ALA A 318 31.21 -36.28 -2.06
N ASN A 319 30.24 -37.16 -2.26
CA ASN A 319 29.44 -37.75 -1.17
C ASN A 319 29.87 -39.16 -0.73
N ASP A 320 30.91 -39.75 -1.32
CA ASP A 320 31.35 -41.13 -0.99
C ASP A 320 32.71 -41.24 -0.27
N VAL A 321 33.22 -40.15 0.33
CA VAL A 321 34.49 -40.18 1.10
C VAL A 321 34.27 -39.74 2.54
N ALA A 322 34.14 -40.72 3.45
CA ALA A 322 34.36 -40.49 4.87
C ALA A 322 35.87 -40.31 5.11
N VAL A 323 36.31 -39.06 5.35
CA VAL A 323 37.71 -38.76 5.69
C VAL A 323 38.02 -39.29 7.08
N SER A 324 38.70 -40.43 7.14
CA SER A 324 39.40 -40.93 8.32
C SER A 324 40.80 -40.31 8.39
N SER A 325 40.92 -39.09 8.89
CA SER A 325 42.20 -38.62 9.42
C SER A 325 42.02 -37.82 10.72
N THR A 326 42.69 -38.29 11.76
CA THR A 326 42.69 -37.79 13.15
C THR A 326 43.80 -36.75 13.39
N THR A 327 44.02 -35.82 12.47
CA THR A 327 44.91 -34.68 12.72
C THR A 327 44.10 -33.43 12.99
N LEU A 328 44.04 -33.09 14.28
CA LEU A 328 43.50 -31.83 14.80
C LEU A 328 44.20 -30.66 14.10
N VAL A 329 43.51 -29.94 13.23
CA VAL A 329 43.99 -28.63 12.78
C VAL A 329 43.74 -27.66 13.92
N ALA A 330 44.68 -27.58 14.85
CA ALA A 330 44.57 -26.78 16.09
C ALA A 330 44.56 -25.25 15.85
N ASN A 331 44.44 -24.79 14.60
CA ASN A 331 44.54 -23.37 14.23
C ASN A 331 43.39 -22.90 13.32
N LEU A 332 42.27 -23.63 13.23
CA LEU A 332 41.07 -23.06 12.62
C LEU A 332 40.45 -22.09 13.63
N ASN A 333 40.84 -20.81 13.58
CA ASN A 333 40.00 -19.76 14.12
C ASN A 333 38.84 -19.51 13.14
N ALA A 334 37.73 -18.97 13.64
CA ALA A 334 36.49 -18.79 12.89
C ALA A 334 36.66 -17.99 11.57
N ASP A 335 37.78 -17.28 11.43
CA ASP A 335 38.21 -16.46 10.29
C ASP A 335 38.44 -17.26 8.99
N GLN A 336 38.65 -18.58 9.08
CA GLN A 336 38.95 -19.42 7.91
C GLN A 336 37.73 -20.17 7.34
N VAL A 337 36.54 -19.98 7.91
CA VAL A 337 35.33 -20.74 7.51
C VAL A 337 34.36 -19.93 6.65
N ASP A 338 34.35 -18.60 6.78
CA ASP A 338 33.53 -17.70 5.94
C ASP A 338 34.36 -16.68 5.14
N GLY A 339 35.66 -16.55 5.41
CA GLY A 339 36.55 -15.62 4.72
C GLY A 339 36.29 -14.14 5.06
N LEU A 340 35.51 -13.85 6.10
CA LEU A 340 35.20 -12.49 6.53
C LEU A 340 36.02 -12.17 7.78
N GLN A 341 37.11 -11.43 7.58
CA GLN A 341 37.93 -10.96 8.68
C GLN A 341 37.09 -10.05 9.57
N ALA A 342 37.12 -10.28 10.88
CA ALA A 342 36.56 -9.36 11.87
C ALA A 342 37.16 -7.92 11.79
N ALA A 343 38.22 -7.73 10.99
CA ALA A 343 38.77 -6.43 10.63
C ALA A 343 37.97 -5.69 9.52
N GLU A 344 37.22 -6.38 8.67
CA GLU A 344 36.42 -5.78 7.59
C GLU A 344 35.09 -5.18 8.10
N ILE A 345 34.60 -5.63 9.26
CA ILE A 345 33.51 -4.94 9.99
C ILE A 345 33.97 -3.57 10.50
N ILE A 346 35.28 -3.40 10.75
CA ILE A 346 35.86 -2.10 11.12
C ILE A 346 36.12 -1.24 9.87
N ASP A 347 36.37 -1.84 8.71
CA ASP A 347 36.61 -1.11 7.45
C ASP A 347 35.30 -0.62 6.80
N ALA A 348 34.22 -1.40 6.86
CA ALA A 348 32.89 -0.95 6.42
C ALA A 348 32.32 0.22 7.26
N ALA A 349 32.81 0.41 8.49
CA ALA A 349 32.54 1.61 9.30
C ALA A 349 33.51 2.77 9.02
N SER A 350 34.63 2.50 8.32
CA SER A 350 35.63 3.49 7.89
C SER A 350 35.26 4.16 6.55
N ASP A 351 34.37 3.54 5.77
CA ASP A 351 33.79 4.05 4.52
C ASP A 351 32.66 5.10 4.70
N GLU A 352 32.45 5.61 5.91
CA GLU A 352 31.48 6.69 6.14
C GLU A 352 31.98 8.00 5.52
N VAL A 353 31.59 8.24 4.26
CA VAL A 353 31.98 9.41 3.45
C VAL A 353 31.35 10.73 3.91
N ARG A 354 30.37 10.70 4.81
CA ARG A 354 29.79 11.91 5.40
C ARG A 354 30.75 12.53 6.42
N MET A 355 30.61 13.83 6.67
CA MET A 355 31.44 14.54 7.64
C MET A 355 30.93 14.32 9.07
N PRO A 356 31.73 13.75 9.99
CA PRO A 356 31.30 13.51 11.36
C PRO A 356 31.20 14.80 12.17
N ILE A 357 30.15 14.91 12.97
CA ILE A 357 29.97 15.90 14.02
C ILE A 357 30.06 15.14 15.35
N SER A 358 31.19 15.32 16.04
CA SER A 358 31.50 14.60 17.29
C SER A 358 31.49 15.47 18.54
N ALA A 359 31.24 16.77 18.39
CA ALA A 359 31.13 17.72 19.50
C ALA A 359 30.24 18.92 19.13
N LEU A 360 29.65 19.56 20.15
CA LEU A 360 28.95 20.83 20.04
C LEU A 360 29.70 21.92 20.83
N PRO A 361 29.74 23.18 20.38
CA PRO A 361 29.10 23.67 19.16
C PRO A 361 29.87 23.26 17.89
N PHE A 362 29.17 23.20 16.75
CA PHE A 362 29.76 22.88 15.45
C PHE A 362 29.30 23.87 14.38
N THR A 363 30.21 24.24 13.46
CA THR A 363 29.90 25.14 12.34
C THR A 363 30.13 24.43 11.02
N ILE A 364 29.06 24.33 10.21
CA ILE A 364 29.10 23.80 8.85
C ILE A 364 29.40 24.97 7.90
N SER A 365 30.60 25.00 7.33
CA SER A 365 31.05 26.08 6.43
C SER A 365 31.09 25.69 4.95
N ALA A 366 30.84 24.43 4.63
CA ALA A 366 30.84 23.92 3.26
C ALA A 366 29.58 23.07 2.98
N PRO A 367 29.06 23.08 1.74
CA PRO A 367 28.03 22.13 1.31
C PRO A 367 28.46 20.69 1.54
N GLY A 368 27.49 19.78 1.69
CA GLY A 368 27.78 18.35 1.84
C GLY A 368 26.88 17.65 2.85
N SER A 369 27.24 16.40 3.16
CA SER A 369 26.49 15.54 4.06
C SER A 369 27.25 15.36 5.37
N TYR A 370 26.57 15.57 6.48
CA TYR A 370 27.09 15.55 7.84
C TYR A 370 26.27 14.60 8.70
N TYR A 371 26.88 14.02 9.73
CA TYR A 371 26.17 13.13 10.65
C TYR A 371 26.66 13.24 12.09
N LEU A 372 25.80 12.94 13.05
CA LEU A 372 26.22 12.81 14.46
C LEU A 372 26.89 11.47 14.71
N THR A 373 27.99 11.47 15.47
CA THR A 373 28.69 10.25 15.88
C THR A 373 28.17 9.65 17.19
N GLY A 374 27.19 10.28 17.83
CA GLY A 374 26.62 9.88 19.11
C GLY A 374 25.74 10.98 19.71
N ASP A 375 25.21 10.74 20.92
CA ASP A 375 24.52 11.77 21.68
C ASP A 375 25.49 12.90 22.06
N LEU A 376 25.15 14.15 21.73
CA LEU A 376 25.98 15.31 21.99
C LEU A 376 25.29 16.30 22.92
N THR A 377 25.99 16.72 23.96
CA THR A 377 25.51 17.72 24.91
C THR A 377 26.26 19.04 24.74
N LEU A 378 25.53 20.13 24.56
CA LEU A 378 26.06 21.49 24.59
C LEU A 378 25.95 22.05 26.01
N VAL A 379 27.09 22.35 26.64
CA VAL A 379 27.14 22.95 27.98
C VAL A 379 27.11 24.48 27.97
N ALA A 380 27.44 25.12 26.84
CA ALA A 380 27.47 26.58 26.71
C ALA A 380 26.05 27.15 26.54
N THR A 381 25.70 28.16 27.35
CA THR A 381 24.32 28.70 27.41
C THR A 381 23.96 29.65 26.27
N ASN A 382 24.92 30.44 25.76
CA ASN A 382 24.64 31.49 24.76
C ASN A 382 25.20 31.12 23.39
N THR A 383 25.10 29.84 23.02
CA THR A 383 25.72 29.31 21.80
C THR A 383 24.76 28.35 21.11
N THR A 384 24.69 28.42 19.79
CA THR A 384 23.91 27.48 18.99
C THR A 384 24.66 26.14 18.89
N GLY A 385 23.94 25.02 18.98
CA GLY A 385 24.52 23.68 18.84
C GLY A 385 25.20 23.49 17.48
N ILE A 386 24.44 23.55 16.40
CA ILE A 386 24.98 23.52 15.03
C ILE A 386 24.62 24.82 14.30
N THR A 387 25.62 25.50 13.76
CA THR A 387 25.45 26.66 12.89
C THR A 387 25.75 26.29 11.44
N VAL A 388 24.79 26.46 10.54
CA VAL A 388 24.93 26.17 9.11
C VAL A 388 25.19 27.46 8.34
N ASN A 389 26.38 27.59 7.77
CA ASN A 389 26.83 28.74 7.00
C ASN A 389 26.94 28.47 5.49
N ALA A 390 26.57 27.26 5.03
CA ALA A 390 26.57 26.87 3.62
C ALA A 390 25.17 26.40 3.15
N ASP A 391 24.94 26.49 1.85
CA ASP A 391 23.77 25.91 1.17
C ASP A 391 24.02 24.43 0.83
N ASN A 392 22.98 23.68 0.47
CA ASN A 392 23.07 22.27 0.04
C ASN A 392 23.74 21.39 1.11
N VAL A 393 23.18 21.42 2.31
CA VAL A 393 23.69 20.69 3.48
C VAL A 393 22.68 19.64 3.89
N THR A 394 23.12 18.41 4.15
CA THR A 394 22.32 17.38 4.82
C THR A 394 22.92 17.10 6.19
N ILE A 395 22.11 17.11 7.23
CA ILE A 395 22.49 16.75 8.60
C ILE A 395 21.65 15.55 9.00
N ASP A 396 22.29 14.39 9.14
CA ASP A 396 21.68 13.18 9.66
C ASP A 396 22.01 13.03 11.15
N LEU A 397 21.02 13.12 12.02
CA LEU A 397 21.26 12.95 13.45
C LEU A 397 21.45 11.48 13.83
N MET A 398 21.31 10.54 12.88
CA MET A 398 21.60 9.10 13.04
C MET A 398 20.84 8.42 14.20
N GLY A 399 19.68 8.97 14.57
CA GLY A 399 18.89 8.55 15.72
C GLY A 399 19.34 9.14 17.07
N PHE A 400 20.47 9.83 17.10
CA PHE A 400 21.04 10.43 18.32
C PHE A 400 20.39 11.75 18.72
N SER A 401 20.70 12.17 19.94
CA SER A 401 20.21 13.40 20.56
C SER A 401 21.25 14.51 20.55
N MET A 402 20.86 15.69 20.08
CA MET A 402 21.47 16.96 20.47
C MET A 402 20.76 17.50 21.72
N ILE A 403 21.53 17.75 22.77
CA ILE A 403 21.02 18.11 24.09
C ILE A 403 21.55 19.48 24.45
N GLY A 404 20.65 20.45 24.63
CA GLY A 404 21.00 21.79 25.06
C GLY A 404 21.31 21.89 26.56
N PRO A 405 21.77 23.07 27.02
CA PRO A 405 22.13 23.32 28.42
C PRO A 405 20.91 23.45 29.36
N GLY A 406 19.70 23.18 28.86
CA GLY A 406 18.45 23.32 29.58
C GLY A 406 17.91 24.74 29.59
N GLY A 407 17.22 25.11 30.68
CA GLY A 407 16.47 26.36 30.80
C GLY A 407 17.31 27.65 30.89
N ALA A 408 18.62 27.66 30.62
CA ALA A 408 19.45 28.87 30.69
C ALA A 408 20.04 29.23 29.31
N GLY A 409 20.15 30.53 29.01
CA GLY A 409 20.87 31.03 27.83
C GLY A 409 20.04 31.56 26.66
N SER A 410 20.56 31.47 25.43
CA SER A 410 19.92 32.01 24.21
C SER A 410 20.17 31.21 22.93
N GLY A 411 20.94 30.12 23.01
CA GLY A 411 21.32 29.30 21.86
C GLY A 411 20.17 28.44 21.32
N ALA A 412 20.11 28.29 19.99
CA ALA A 412 19.24 27.33 19.31
C ALA A 412 19.92 25.96 19.18
N GLY A 413 19.16 24.90 18.90
CA GLY A 413 19.74 23.60 18.59
C GLY A 413 20.51 23.63 17.27
N ILE A 414 19.79 23.92 16.18
CA ILE A 414 20.33 24.04 14.83
C ILE A 414 19.85 25.35 14.20
N SER A 415 20.78 26.18 13.71
CA SER A 415 20.47 27.40 12.98
C SER A 415 20.95 27.33 11.54
N MET A 416 20.06 27.57 10.59
CA MET A 416 20.32 27.61 9.14
C MET A 416 19.82 28.91 8.48
N SER A 417 19.79 29.99 9.27
CA SER A 417 19.24 31.28 8.85
C SER A 417 19.88 31.80 7.56
N GLY A 418 19.04 32.09 6.57
CA GLY A 418 19.44 32.64 5.28
C GLY A 418 20.21 31.68 4.38
N ARG A 419 20.05 30.37 4.58
CA ARG A 419 20.61 29.31 3.72
C ARG A 419 19.54 28.70 2.82
N THR A 420 19.96 27.94 1.82
CA THR A 420 19.08 27.25 0.88
C THR A 420 19.35 25.75 0.89
N ASN A 421 18.29 24.94 0.78
CA ASN A 421 18.38 23.49 0.63
C ASN A 421 19.20 22.82 1.76
N VAL A 422 18.78 23.08 3.01
CA VAL A 422 19.33 22.39 4.19
C VAL A 422 18.33 21.33 4.65
N GLU A 423 18.78 20.09 4.71
CA GLU A 423 18.03 18.96 5.28
C GLU A 423 18.54 18.64 6.69
N VAL A 424 17.63 18.44 7.64
CA VAL A 424 17.93 17.84 8.94
C VAL A 424 17.00 16.66 9.13
N ARG A 425 17.53 15.51 9.55
CA ARG A 425 16.73 14.29 9.69
C ARG A 425 17.15 13.36 10.80
N ASN A 426 16.24 12.45 11.15
CA ASN A 426 16.51 11.21 11.89
C ASN A 426 17.22 11.40 13.23
N GLY A 427 16.53 11.91 14.24
CA GLY A 427 17.07 12.01 15.61
C GLY A 427 16.35 13.02 16.47
N THR A 428 17.00 13.48 17.54
CA THR A 428 16.36 14.32 18.57
C THR A 428 17.10 15.64 18.76
N VAL A 429 16.38 16.75 18.84
CA VAL A 429 16.91 18.07 19.24
C VAL A 429 16.12 18.56 20.44
N ARG A 430 16.78 18.66 21.60
CA ARG A 430 16.09 18.91 22.87
C ARG A 430 16.82 19.80 23.85
N ASP A 431 16.04 20.37 24.76
CA ASP A 431 16.53 21.11 25.93
C ASP A 431 17.39 22.34 25.60
N PHE A 432 17.23 22.92 24.41
CA PHE A 432 17.81 24.22 24.08
C PHE A 432 16.93 25.35 24.61
N ARG A 433 17.53 26.43 25.10
CA ARG A 433 16.77 27.56 25.64
C ARG A 433 16.01 28.35 24.58
N ASN A 434 16.51 28.40 23.34
CA ASN A 434 15.82 29.00 22.20
C ASN A 434 15.09 27.92 21.39
N SER A 435 14.85 28.14 20.10
CA SER A 435 14.21 27.16 19.23
C SER A 435 15.08 25.92 19.02
N GLY A 436 14.44 24.76 18.82
CA GLY A 436 15.15 23.53 18.50
C GLY A 436 15.86 23.63 17.14
N ILE A 437 15.10 23.93 16.09
CA ILE A 437 15.62 24.15 14.74
C ILE A 437 15.08 25.46 14.19
N VAL A 438 15.95 26.30 13.63
CA VAL A 438 15.60 27.69 13.31
C VAL A 438 16.19 28.20 11.98
N GLU A 439 15.33 28.87 11.21
CA GLU A 439 15.63 29.79 10.11
C GLU A 439 14.83 31.08 10.39
N LEU A 440 15.50 32.16 10.81
CA LEU A 440 14.84 33.43 11.18
C LEU A 440 14.88 34.51 10.10
N SER A 441 15.69 34.36 9.06
CA SER A 441 15.93 35.45 8.13
C SER A 441 14.78 35.67 7.15
N GLY A 442 14.00 34.61 6.87
CA GLY A 442 13.02 34.60 5.78
C GLY A 442 13.62 34.62 4.37
N ALA A 443 14.94 34.83 4.25
CA ALA A 443 15.69 34.79 2.99
C ALA A 443 16.13 33.37 2.59
N GLY A 444 16.04 32.42 3.53
CA GLY A 444 16.29 31.01 3.24
C GLY A 444 15.18 30.37 2.39
N GLN A 445 15.45 29.21 1.80
CA GLN A 445 14.50 28.50 0.93
C GLN A 445 14.69 26.98 0.95
N TYR A 446 13.60 26.23 0.77
CA TYR A 446 13.59 24.80 0.46
C TYR A 446 14.23 23.89 1.51
N HIS A 447 14.13 24.24 2.80
CA HIS A 447 14.63 23.36 3.86
C HIS A 447 13.75 22.13 4.03
N ARG A 448 14.35 21.02 4.48
CA ARG A 448 13.67 19.74 4.69
C ARG A 448 13.93 19.23 6.10
N LEU A 449 12.88 19.06 6.90
CA LEU A 449 12.97 18.52 8.26
C LEU A 449 12.17 17.22 8.34
N LEU A 450 12.86 16.10 8.53
CA LEU A 450 12.31 14.77 8.31
C LEU A 450 12.56 13.83 9.49
N ASP A 451 11.53 13.16 10.00
CA ASP A 451 11.70 12.07 10.99
C ASP A 451 12.44 12.54 12.27
N LEU A 452 12.09 13.73 12.77
CA LEU A 452 12.75 14.37 13.92
C LEU A 452 11.88 14.35 15.18
N ARG A 453 12.53 14.30 16.35
CA ARG A 453 11.93 14.63 17.65
C ARG A 453 12.48 15.96 18.13
N VAL A 454 11.68 17.02 18.11
CA VAL A 454 12.10 18.36 18.54
C VAL A 454 11.34 18.74 19.80
N VAL A 455 11.99 18.56 20.95
CA VAL A 455 11.29 18.45 22.24
C VAL A 455 11.88 19.32 23.36
N SER A 456 11.02 19.86 24.22
CA SER A 456 11.42 20.57 25.44
C SER A 456 12.35 21.78 25.21
N ASN A 457 12.22 22.43 24.05
CA ASN A 457 13.00 23.64 23.76
C ASN A 457 12.28 24.88 24.32
N GLY A 458 13.02 25.88 24.79
CA GLY A 458 12.46 27.03 25.51
C GLY A 458 11.71 28.03 24.62
N ALA A 459 11.84 27.94 23.30
CA ALA A 459 11.05 28.74 22.35
C ALA A 459 10.27 27.84 21.37
N THR A 460 10.25 28.15 20.07
CA THR A 460 9.53 27.35 19.07
C THR A 460 10.26 26.03 18.83
N GLY A 461 9.57 24.91 18.67
CA GLY A 461 10.24 23.65 18.33
C GLY A 461 10.97 23.75 16.98
N ILE A 462 10.20 23.91 15.91
CA ILE A 462 10.69 24.12 14.54
C ILE A 462 10.21 25.47 14.04
N HIS A 463 11.13 26.37 13.70
CA HIS A 463 10.80 27.68 13.15
C HIS A 463 11.47 27.88 11.80
N LEU A 464 10.69 27.82 10.72
CA LEU A 464 11.16 28.05 9.36
C LEU A 464 10.43 29.26 8.76
N ALA A 465 11.01 30.46 8.83
CA ALA A 465 10.45 31.66 8.22
C ALA A 465 10.60 31.67 6.68
N SER A 466 11.53 30.88 6.16
CA SER A 466 11.85 30.65 4.75
C SER A 466 10.66 30.14 3.91
N VAL A 467 10.82 30.21 2.58
CA VAL A 467 9.79 29.78 1.61
C VAL A 467 9.99 28.32 1.20
N GLY A 468 8.89 27.60 0.95
CA GLY A 468 8.91 26.33 0.22
C GLY A 468 9.52 25.16 0.98
N ASN A 469 9.49 25.20 2.32
CA ASN A 469 10.06 24.14 3.14
C ASN A 469 9.17 22.89 3.20
N LEU A 470 9.76 21.74 3.49
CA LEU A 470 9.08 20.49 3.82
C LEU A 470 9.34 20.13 5.28
N ILE A 471 8.28 19.90 6.06
CA ILE A 471 8.34 19.39 7.43
C ILE A 471 7.51 18.12 7.46
N ARG A 472 8.14 16.97 7.66
CA ARG A 472 7.48 15.68 7.49
C ARG A 472 7.83 14.71 8.61
N ASP A 473 6.81 14.01 9.10
CA ASP A 473 6.94 12.90 10.05
C ASP A 473 7.71 13.31 11.33
N CYS A 474 7.59 14.59 11.73
CA CYS A 474 8.26 15.12 12.91
C CYS A 474 7.34 15.11 14.15
N THR A 475 7.89 14.78 15.31
CA THR A 475 7.25 14.97 16.62
C THR A 475 7.82 16.20 17.29
N VAL A 476 6.98 17.22 17.50
CA VAL A 476 7.37 18.53 18.02
C VAL A 476 6.56 18.84 19.27
N SER A 477 7.18 18.65 20.44
CA SER A 477 6.43 18.65 21.70
C SER A 477 7.10 19.29 22.90
N GLY A 478 6.29 19.81 23.83
CA GLY A 478 6.79 20.39 25.07
C GLY A 478 7.59 21.68 24.89
N ASN A 479 7.47 22.37 23.76
CA ASN A 479 8.25 23.57 23.48
C ASN A 479 7.59 24.82 24.08
N GLY A 480 8.39 25.79 24.51
CA GLY A 480 7.97 27.01 25.24
C GLY A 480 7.33 28.10 24.38
N ASN A 481 7.03 27.81 23.11
CA ASN A 481 6.26 28.65 22.21
C ASN A 481 5.47 27.73 21.25
N ASN A 482 5.33 28.08 19.97
CA ASN A 482 4.68 27.25 18.97
C ASN A 482 5.42 25.92 18.80
N GLY A 483 4.73 24.86 18.40
CA GLY A 483 5.38 23.63 17.96
C GLY A 483 6.12 23.88 16.65
N ILE A 484 5.36 24.09 15.59
CA ILE A 484 5.87 24.31 14.24
C ILE A 484 5.48 25.70 13.75
N THR A 485 6.43 26.44 13.19
CA THR A 485 6.21 27.62 12.37
C THR A 485 6.66 27.32 10.95
N ALA A 486 5.68 27.19 10.04
CA ALA A 486 5.86 26.90 8.63
C ALA A 486 5.72 28.20 7.82
N GLY A 487 6.80 28.58 7.13
CA GLY A 487 6.86 29.76 6.28
C GLY A 487 5.99 29.65 5.03
N VAL A 488 6.11 30.63 4.14
CA VAL A 488 5.26 30.76 2.95
C VAL A 488 5.44 29.55 2.02
N SER A 489 4.35 29.04 1.46
CA SER A 489 4.33 27.89 0.54
C SER A 489 4.99 26.62 1.09
N ALA A 490 5.12 26.51 2.42
CA ALA A 490 5.66 25.32 3.06
C ALA A 490 4.63 24.19 3.11
N THR A 491 5.13 22.97 3.16
CA THR A 491 4.33 21.75 3.26
C THR A 491 4.66 21.06 4.58
N ALA A 492 3.64 20.83 5.42
CA ALA A 492 3.75 20.08 6.67
C ALA A 492 2.88 18.82 6.61
N ILE A 493 3.50 17.64 6.65
CA ILE A 493 2.83 16.34 6.46
C ILE A 493 3.11 15.39 7.62
N GLY A 494 2.07 14.75 8.15
CA GLY A 494 2.24 13.63 9.08
C GLY A 494 2.92 14.01 10.40
N ASN A 495 2.94 15.30 10.75
CA ASN A 495 3.62 15.76 11.95
C ASN A 495 2.72 15.62 13.18
N THR A 496 3.34 15.39 14.33
CA THR A 496 2.70 15.48 15.63
C THR A 496 3.17 16.73 16.35
N ALA A 497 2.27 17.69 16.61
CA ALA A 497 2.57 18.89 17.38
C ALA A 497 1.77 18.89 18.69
N SER A 498 2.43 18.67 19.83
CA SER A 498 1.70 18.51 21.10
C SER A 498 2.33 19.13 22.33
N ASN A 499 1.49 19.52 23.30
CA ASN A 499 1.95 20.08 24.58
C ASN A 499 2.89 21.27 24.42
N ASN A 500 2.79 22.03 23.32
CA ASN A 500 3.53 23.26 23.13
C ASN A 500 2.78 24.40 23.82
N SER A 501 3.50 25.37 24.38
CA SER A 501 2.86 26.38 25.24
C SER A 501 1.99 27.39 24.49
N GLN A 502 2.12 27.46 23.15
CA GLN A 502 1.30 28.31 22.28
C GLN A 502 0.61 27.47 21.20
N ILE A 503 0.76 27.82 19.92
CA ILE A 503 0.05 27.19 18.81
C ILE A 503 0.75 25.88 18.43
N GLY A 504 0.02 24.83 18.13
CA GLY A 504 0.61 23.58 17.64
C GLY A 504 1.35 23.78 16.31
N ILE A 505 0.63 24.23 15.27
CA ILE A 505 1.18 24.57 13.96
C ILE A 505 0.72 25.96 13.54
N PHE A 506 1.66 26.88 13.39
CA PHE A 506 1.46 28.18 12.76
C PHE A 506 1.97 28.13 11.32
N ALA A 507 1.10 28.36 10.34
CA ALA A 507 1.42 28.24 8.93
C ALA A 507 1.13 29.55 8.17
N SER A 508 2.07 29.97 7.35
CA SER A 508 1.95 31.20 6.54
C SER A 508 1.10 30.97 5.28
N SER A 509 1.06 31.96 4.38
CA SER A 509 0.28 31.89 3.14
C SER A 509 0.74 30.77 2.20
N GLY A 510 -0.20 30.19 1.45
CA GLY A 510 0.03 29.18 0.43
C GLY A 510 0.51 27.82 0.96
N THR A 511 0.40 27.60 2.27
CA THR A 511 0.89 26.38 2.92
C THR A 511 -0.02 25.18 2.67
N SER A 512 0.56 23.99 2.73
CA SER A 512 -0.17 22.72 2.66
C SER A 512 0.04 21.92 3.93
N LEU A 513 -1.03 21.72 4.70
CA LEU A 513 -1.03 21.01 5.98
C LEU A 513 -1.83 19.72 5.84
N ILE A 514 -1.15 18.58 5.82
CA ILE A 514 -1.76 17.29 5.48
C ILE A 514 -1.52 16.26 6.59
N GLY A 515 -2.58 15.64 7.11
CA GLY A 515 -2.42 14.47 7.98
C GLY A 515 -1.71 14.76 9.31
N ASN A 516 -1.70 16.01 9.79
CA ASN A 516 -1.02 16.35 11.04
C ASN A 516 -1.93 16.07 12.25
N THR A 517 -1.32 15.62 13.34
CA THR A 517 -1.97 15.38 14.62
C THR A 517 -1.53 16.44 15.61
N VAL A 518 -2.46 17.28 16.07
CA VAL A 518 -2.14 18.51 16.80
C VAL A 518 -2.97 18.60 18.07
N TYR A 519 -2.34 18.41 19.24
CA TYR A 519 -3.11 18.25 20.46
C TYR A 519 -2.49 18.82 21.74
N ASN A 520 -3.35 19.19 22.68
CA ASN A 520 -2.97 19.71 24.00
C ASN A 520 -1.99 20.89 23.94
N ASN A 521 -2.09 21.73 22.90
CA ASN A 521 -1.29 22.95 22.82
C ASN A 521 -1.97 24.07 23.62
N GLY A 522 -1.20 25.00 24.17
CA GLY A 522 -1.70 26.05 25.08
C GLY A 522 -2.59 27.10 24.42
N SER A 523 -2.57 27.20 23.09
CA SER A 523 -3.41 28.08 22.28
C SER A 523 -4.09 27.25 21.18
N ASP A 524 -4.21 27.78 19.96
CA ASP A 524 -4.86 27.08 18.85
C ASP A 524 -4.10 25.81 18.45
N GLY A 525 -4.81 24.81 17.92
CA GLY A 525 -4.18 23.66 17.31
C GLY A 525 -3.42 24.09 16.06
N ILE A 526 -4.16 24.45 15.02
CA ILE A 526 -3.60 24.89 13.74
C ILE A 526 -4.08 26.30 13.43
N ARG A 527 -3.15 27.19 13.07
CA ARG A 527 -3.44 28.50 12.52
C ARG A 527 -2.84 28.63 11.12
N ALA A 528 -3.68 28.62 10.10
CA ALA A 528 -3.29 28.63 8.70
C ALA A 528 -3.52 29.99 8.02
N GLY A 529 -2.58 30.37 7.16
CA GLY A 529 -2.57 31.64 6.42
C GLY A 529 -3.41 31.64 5.13
N ASN A 530 -3.22 32.68 4.31
CA ASN A 530 -3.98 32.91 3.08
C ASN A 530 -3.76 31.82 2.03
N GLY A 531 -4.82 31.32 1.41
CA GLY A 531 -4.73 30.30 0.37
C GLY A 531 -4.16 28.96 0.87
N ALA A 532 -4.14 28.73 2.18
CA ALA A 532 -3.66 27.49 2.74
C ALA A 532 -4.61 26.32 2.40
N THR A 533 -4.04 25.14 2.19
CA THR A 533 -4.78 23.87 2.09
C THR A 533 -4.57 23.09 3.38
N VAL A 534 -5.65 22.77 4.07
CA VAL A 534 -5.64 22.06 5.36
C VAL A 534 -6.49 20.81 5.19
N THR A 535 -5.85 19.65 5.10
CA THR A 535 -6.54 18.40 4.75
C THR A 535 -6.18 17.24 5.69
N ARG A 536 -7.18 16.50 6.15
CA ARG A 536 -7.00 15.29 6.98
C ARG A 536 -6.22 15.51 8.28
N ASN A 537 -6.28 16.71 8.85
CA ASN A 537 -5.64 17.01 10.13
C ASN A 537 -6.59 16.69 11.29
N SER A 538 -6.02 16.29 12.42
CA SER A 538 -6.73 16.14 13.68
C SER A 538 -6.23 17.18 14.69
N ALA A 539 -7.12 18.05 15.16
CA ALA A 539 -6.81 19.08 16.15
C ALA A 539 -7.66 18.90 17.40
N ASN A 540 -7.07 18.48 18.52
CA ASN A 540 -7.85 18.14 19.71
C ASN A 540 -7.25 18.55 21.06
N GLY A 541 -8.11 18.85 22.03
CA GLY A 541 -7.65 19.21 23.38
C GLY A 541 -6.83 20.51 23.45
N ASN A 542 -6.88 21.35 22.41
CA ASN A 542 -6.09 22.59 22.37
C ASN A 542 -6.77 23.69 23.19
N GLY A 543 -5.96 24.58 23.79
CA GLY A 543 -6.42 25.67 24.66
C GLY A 543 -7.14 26.81 23.94
N GLY A 544 -7.13 26.82 22.60
CA GLY A 544 -7.83 27.78 21.74
C GLY A 544 -8.72 27.08 20.71
N VAL A 545 -8.75 27.62 19.49
CA VAL A 545 -9.48 27.04 18.35
C VAL A 545 -8.77 25.77 17.88
N GLY A 546 -9.51 24.75 17.47
CA GLY A 546 -8.93 23.55 16.85
C GLY A 546 -8.16 23.89 15.57
N ILE A 547 -8.87 24.39 14.55
CA ILE A 547 -8.29 24.82 13.28
C ILE A 547 -8.84 26.19 12.89
N GLN A 548 -7.95 27.17 12.77
CA GLN A 548 -8.26 28.53 12.35
C GLN A 548 -7.63 28.85 10.99
N THR A 549 -8.41 29.38 10.06
CA THR A 549 -7.92 30.01 8.83
C THR A 549 -8.18 31.51 8.91
N ASN A 550 -7.17 32.32 9.27
CA ASN A 550 -7.33 33.77 9.44
C ASN A 550 -7.47 34.55 8.13
N ALA A 551 -7.74 33.87 7.01
CA ALA A 551 -7.38 34.39 5.71
C ALA A 551 -8.35 34.02 4.61
N ASN A 552 -8.27 34.80 3.52
CA ASN A 552 -9.10 34.62 2.36
C ASN A 552 -8.70 33.37 1.58
N SER A 553 -9.71 32.61 1.15
CA SER A 553 -9.56 31.52 0.17
C SER A 553 -8.73 30.31 0.64
N ALA A 554 -8.76 30.00 1.93
CA ALA A 554 -8.24 28.72 2.41
C ALA A 554 -9.19 27.57 2.02
N THR A 555 -8.64 26.36 1.86
CA THR A 555 -9.42 25.14 1.65
C THR A 555 -9.20 24.20 2.83
N LEU A 556 -10.29 23.81 3.50
CA LEU A 556 -10.28 22.85 4.59
C LEU A 556 -11.08 21.62 4.16
N SER A 557 -10.45 20.44 4.18
CA SER A 557 -11.15 19.20 3.84
C SER A 557 -10.83 18.03 4.77
N GLU A 558 -11.85 17.26 5.14
CA GLU A 558 -11.69 15.99 5.88
C GLU A 558 -10.92 16.14 7.20
N ASN A 559 -10.97 17.31 7.84
CA ASN A 559 -10.31 17.53 9.13
C ASN A 559 -11.25 17.20 10.29
N SER A 560 -10.67 16.86 11.44
CA SER A 560 -11.38 16.62 12.68
C SER A 560 -10.90 17.59 13.76
N ALA A 561 -11.82 18.35 14.36
CA ALA A 561 -11.54 19.23 15.48
C ALA A 561 -12.46 18.92 16.66
N TYR A 562 -11.88 18.47 17.78
CA TYR A 562 -12.69 18.04 18.93
C TYR A 562 -12.05 18.31 20.28
N ASP A 563 -12.89 18.46 21.31
CA ASP A 563 -12.46 18.71 22.70
C ASP A 563 -11.52 19.93 22.85
N ASN A 564 -11.56 20.90 21.91
CA ASN A 564 -10.80 22.14 22.04
C ASN A 564 -11.54 23.12 22.94
N VAL A 565 -10.82 24.01 23.63
CA VAL A 565 -11.45 25.01 24.54
C VAL A 565 -12.22 26.07 23.76
N GLY A 566 -11.76 26.44 22.56
CA GLY A 566 -12.43 27.39 21.66
C GLY A 566 -13.36 26.71 20.66
N ASP A 567 -13.50 27.32 19.48
CA ASP A 567 -14.24 26.72 18.37
C ASP A 567 -13.53 25.47 17.84
N GLY A 568 -14.28 24.54 17.24
CA GLY A 568 -13.66 23.46 16.46
C GLY A 568 -12.92 24.04 15.25
N PHE A 569 -13.65 24.83 14.47
CA PHE A 569 -13.12 25.52 13.30
C PHE A 569 -13.50 26.99 13.31
N ASP A 570 -12.53 27.86 13.01
CA ASP A 570 -12.75 29.26 12.67
C ASP A 570 -12.37 29.44 11.20
N ILE A 571 -13.38 29.49 10.33
CA ILE A 571 -13.25 29.52 8.88
C ILE A 571 -13.18 30.97 8.41
N GLY A 572 -12.04 31.38 7.89
CA GLY A 572 -11.82 32.72 7.38
C GLY A 572 -12.75 33.12 6.23
N PRO A 573 -12.91 34.43 5.97
CA PRO A 573 -13.74 34.93 4.89
C PRO A 573 -13.39 34.32 3.53
N GLY A 574 -14.38 34.03 2.69
CA GLY A 574 -14.17 33.47 1.35
C GLY A 574 -13.43 32.13 1.28
N SER A 575 -13.27 31.42 2.41
CA SER A 575 -12.67 30.08 2.46
C SER A 575 -13.72 28.99 2.16
N ALA A 576 -13.25 27.79 1.84
CA ALA A 576 -14.10 26.62 1.62
C ALA A 576 -13.80 25.54 2.66
N ALA A 577 -14.84 25.02 3.34
CA ALA A 577 -14.75 23.92 4.28
C ALA A 577 -15.65 22.76 3.85
N VAL A 578 -15.08 21.60 3.56
CA VAL A 578 -15.79 20.43 3.03
C VAL A 578 -15.52 19.16 3.84
N GLY A 579 -16.57 18.47 4.28
CA GLY A 579 -16.41 17.14 4.89
C GLY A 579 -15.65 17.13 6.22
N ASN A 580 -15.62 18.24 6.95
CA ASN A 580 -14.95 18.33 8.24
C ASN A 580 -15.88 17.95 9.38
N VAL A 581 -15.31 17.52 10.51
CA VAL A 581 -16.06 17.10 11.70
C VAL A 581 -15.64 17.95 12.90
N ALA A 582 -16.60 18.66 13.49
CA ALA A 582 -16.43 19.42 14.71
C ALA A 582 -17.25 18.82 15.86
N ARG A 583 -16.59 18.38 16.93
CA ARG A 583 -17.28 17.69 18.03
C ARG A 583 -16.84 18.15 19.40
N ALA A 584 -17.78 18.37 20.32
CA ALA A 584 -17.47 18.56 21.74
C ALA A 584 -16.46 19.70 22.01
N ASN A 585 -16.47 20.73 21.17
CA ASN A 585 -15.62 21.91 21.39
C ASN A 585 -16.29 22.88 22.38
N GLY A 586 -15.45 23.61 23.12
CA GLY A 586 -15.81 24.51 24.20
C GLY A 586 -16.57 25.77 23.77
N ALA A 587 -16.59 26.06 22.47
CA ALA A 587 -17.42 27.08 21.86
C ALA A 587 -18.24 26.51 20.69
N ASN A 588 -18.18 27.08 19.49
CA ASN A 588 -18.94 26.62 18.33
C ASN A 588 -18.26 25.41 17.68
N GLY A 589 -19.02 24.60 16.94
CA GLY A 589 -18.41 23.60 16.05
C GLY A 589 -17.65 24.29 14.92
N PHE A 590 -18.34 25.17 14.20
CA PHE A 590 -17.78 26.00 13.14
C PHE A 590 -18.20 27.46 13.35
N THR A 591 -17.25 28.38 13.34
CA THR A 591 -17.49 29.80 13.06
C THR A 591 -17.18 30.05 11.59
N VAL A 592 -18.16 30.56 10.85
CA VAL A 592 -18.11 30.68 9.39
C VAL A 592 -18.02 32.15 9.00
N GLY A 593 -16.83 32.54 8.52
CA GLY A 593 -16.54 33.87 8.02
C GLY A 593 -17.38 34.29 6.83
N VAL A 594 -17.44 35.60 6.62
CA VAL A 594 -18.28 36.20 5.57
C VAL A 594 -17.88 35.68 4.18
N GLY A 595 -18.85 35.28 3.38
CA GLY A 595 -18.59 34.79 2.02
C GLY A 595 -17.95 33.40 1.93
N ALA A 596 -17.75 32.70 3.05
CA ALA A 596 -17.21 31.35 3.05
C ALA A 596 -18.24 30.33 2.52
N THR A 597 -17.74 29.18 2.04
CA THR A 597 -18.56 28.04 1.61
C THR A 597 -18.34 26.86 2.55
N VAL A 598 -19.40 26.32 3.11
CA VAL A 598 -19.35 25.23 4.09
C VAL A 598 -20.28 24.11 3.62
N THR A 599 -19.72 22.98 3.20
CA THR A 599 -20.49 21.86 2.63
C THR A 599 -20.17 20.51 3.23
N SER A 600 -21.20 19.70 3.43
CA SER A 600 -21.07 18.31 3.92
C SER A 600 -20.30 18.17 5.25
N ASN A 601 -20.28 19.21 6.08
CA ASN A 601 -19.61 19.16 7.39
C ASN A 601 -20.56 18.63 8.46
N THR A 602 -19.98 18.07 9.52
CA THR A 602 -20.73 17.55 10.67
C THR A 602 -20.34 18.28 11.96
N ALA A 603 -21.32 18.82 12.69
CA ALA A 603 -21.12 19.54 13.95
C ALA A 603 -22.02 18.99 15.06
N TYR A 604 -21.46 18.47 16.15
CA TYR A 604 -22.28 17.94 17.25
C TYR A 604 -21.64 18.04 18.62
N LEU A 605 -22.48 18.12 19.67
CA LEU A 605 -22.05 18.19 21.07
C LEU A 605 -21.19 19.42 21.40
N ASN A 606 -21.16 20.45 20.55
CA ASN A 606 -20.41 21.68 20.85
C ASN A 606 -21.17 22.52 21.90
N GLN A 607 -20.43 23.26 22.72
CA GLN A 607 -21.02 24.02 23.84
C GLN A 607 -21.93 25.16 23.37
N ASN A 608 -21.61 25.79 22.22
CA ASN A 608 -22.39 26.85 21.61
C ASN A 608 -23.05 26.35 20.31
N ASP A 609 -23.05 27.15 19.23
CA ASP A 609 -23.68 26.76 17.99
C ASP A 609 -22.96 25.58 17.34
N GLY A 610 -23.69 24.71 16.64
CA GLY A 610 -23.04 23.72 15.77
C GLY A 610 -22.30 24.42 14.62
N ILE A 611 -23.03 25.28 13.90
CA ILE A 611 -22.49 26.12 12.82
C ILE A 611 -22.98 27.56 13.02
N ASN A 612 -22.06 28.46 13.36
CA ASN A 612 -22.30 29.89 13.51
C ASN A 612 -21.93 30.66 12.22
N LEU A 613 -22.89 31.36 11.64
CA LEU A 613 -22.77 32.05 10.35
C LEU A 613 -22.62 33.58 10.54
N LEU A 614 -21.57 34.16 9.95
CA LEU A 614 -21.30 35.60 10.09
C LEU A 614 -21.84 36.45 8.92
N GLY A 615 -22.25 35.86 7.79
CA GLY A 615 -22.87 36.58 6.68
C GLY A 615 -22.46 36.08 5.29
N ASP A 616 -23.34 36.23 4.30
CA ASP A 616 -23.06 36.04 2.87
C ASP A 616 -22.46 34.66 2.48
N SER A 617 -22.61 33.65 3.35
CA SER A 617 -22.01 32.32 3.16
C SER A 617 -22.94 31.38 2.38
N LEU A 618 -22.34 30.43 1.65
CA LEU A 618 -23.05 29.26 1.12
C LEU A 618 -22.91 28.09 2.09
N VAL A 619 -24.03 27.58 2.58
CA VAL A 619 -24.07 26.50 3.58
C VAL A 619 -24.95 25.39 3.03
N ASN A 620 -24.34 24.28 2.60
CA ASN A 620 -25.05 23.23 1.87
C ASN A 620 -24.76 21.81 2.38
N GLY A 621 -25.81 21.05 2.70
CA GLY A 621 -25.68 19.62 3.01
C GLY A 621 -24.96 19.32 4.33
N ASN A 622 -24.92 20.28 5.26
CA ASN A 622 -24.26 20.08 6.56
C ASN A 622 -25.21 19.42 7.56
N THR A 623 -24.65 18.67 8.48
CA THR A 623 -25.35 18.02 9.59
C THR A 623 -24.92 18.65 10.90
N ALA A 624 -25.87 19.24 11.64
CA ALA A 624 -25.59 19.80 12.96
C ALA A 624 -26.65 19.36 13.97
N PHE A 625 -26.29 18.68 15.05
CA PHE A 625 -27.26 18.16 16.02
C PHE A 625 -26.68 18.11 17.43
N ASN A 626 -27.55 18.14 18.44
CA ASN A 626 -27.15 18.10 19.85
C ASN A 626 -26.03 19.12 20.18
N ASN A 627 -26.04 20.32 19.61
CA ASN A 627 -25.17 21.42 20.03
C ASN A 627 -25.88 22.24 21.14
N ASN A 628 -25.35 23.39 21.51
CA ASN A 628 -25.84 24.22 22.61
C ASN A 628 -25.81 23.49 23.97
N GLN A 629 -24.70 22.80 24.26
CA GLN A 629 -24.55 22.09 25.54
C GLN A 629 -24.40 23.04 26.75
N SER A 630 -24.20 24.35 26.52
CA SER A 630 -24.15 25.38 27.57
C SER A 630 -25.52 25.90 28.05
N LEU A 631 -26.64 25.39 27.49
CA LEU A 631 -28.03 25.78 27.82
C LEU A 631 -28.35 27.27 27.54
N GLY A 632 -27.61 27.94 26.65
CA GLY A 632 -27.66 29.38 26.47
C GLY A 632 -28.05 29.84 25.07
N GLY A 633 -29.32 29.77 24.66
CA GLY A 633 -29.81 30.49 23.46
C GLY A 633 -29.16 30.16 22.09
N PHE A 634 -28.19 29.26 22.04
CA PHE A 634 -27.51 28.80 20.85
C PHE A 634 -28.35 27.77 20.09
N ALA A 635 -28.02 27.55 18.82
CA ALA A 635 -28.73 26.68 17.90
C ALA A 635 -27.80 25.63 17.29
N ASN A 636 -28.37 24.57 16.71
CA ASN A 636 -27.56 23.67 15.88
C ASN A 636 -26.96 24.41 14.66
N MET A 637 -27.68 25.42 14.15
CA MET A 637 -27.19 26.33 13.12
C MET A 637 -27.73 27.73 13.39
N SER A 638 -26.86 28.74 13.42
CA SER A 638 -27.29 30.12 13.70
C SER A 638 -28.03 30.74 12.51
N ALA A 639 -28.92 31.69 12.79
CA ALA A 639 -29.69 32.38 11.76
C ALA A 639 -28.80 33.38 10.99
N CYS A 640 -28.90 33.40 9.66
CA CYS A 640 -28.18 34.36 8.84
C CYS A 640 -29.07 34.86 7.68
N ALA A 641 -29.42 36.13 7.71
CA ALA A 641 -30.35 36.73 6.74
C ALA A 641 -29.76 36.85 5.32
N THR A 642 -28.44 36.93 5.20
CA THR A 642 -27.75 37.09 3.91
C THR A 642 -27.10 35.79 3.40
N CYS A 643 -27.14 34.72 4.19
CA CYS A 643 -26.58 33.43 3.80
C CYS A 643 -27.55 32.63 2.93
N THR A 644 -27.00 31.76 2.09
CA THR A 644 -27.76 30.77 1.32
C THR A 644 -27.66 29.41 1.99
N LEU A 645 -28.79 28.93 2.52
CA LEU A 645 -28.90 27.66 3.24
C LEU A 645 -29.61 26.61 2.37
N VAL A 646 -28.95 25.49 2.08
CA VAL A 646 -29.47 24.44 1.19
C VAL A 646 -29.29 23.07 1.83
N ASN A 647 -30.34 22.24 1.88
CA ASN A 647 -30.28 20.83 2.31
C ASN A 647 -29.55 20.54 3.63
N ASN A 648 -29.55 21.48 4.59
CA ASN A 648 -28.90 21.27 5.88
C ASN A 648 -29.83 20.52 6.85
N HIS A 649 -29.27 19.60 7.62
CA HIS A 649 -29.98 18.91 8.71
C HIS A 649 -29.55 19.50 10.05
N ALA A 650 -30.41 20.33 10.64
CA ALA A 650 -30.17 20.97 11.94
C ALA A 650 -31.48 21.04 12.76
N PRO A 651 -31.87 19.94 13.44
CA PRO A 651 -33.14 19.82 14.15
C PRO A 651 -33.25 20.69 15.41
#